data_AF-A0A4P8I808-F1
#
_entry.id   AF-A0A4P8I808-F1
#
_cell.length_a   1.000
_cell.length_b   1.000
_cell.length_c   1.000
_cell.angle_alpha   90.00
_cell.angle_beta   90.00
_cell.angle_gamma   90.00
#
_symmetry.space_group_name_H-M   'P 1'
#
loop_
_entity.id
_entity.type
_entity.pdbx_description
1 polymer ?
#
loop_
_entity_poly.entity_id
_entity_poly.type
_entity_poly.pdbx_seq_one_letter_code
_entity_poly.pdbx_strand_id
1 'polypeptide(L)'
;MTGCVKRTNQLKILRCKVISMIVCLVLLAAAVRPVSAAQTEIVRVGFFALDGYHMQDQYGDRSGYGYEYLQYMGKYSNFVYEYKGYDKSWEEMQDMLERGQIDMLTSAQKTKERMKNFDFSDRPIGTSKTLLTVKAGNTKYMNGDLRKLNGMRVGMLKKNSKNDSFRTYAKEQGISYRTVIFNSSKEMLKALQSGKDIDAVVTSSLRKIKNEWVVASFDPSPYYVMVKKGNHKLLNQVNDAISQIELYKPNLQTELYNRYYSAENGDDVSYTAEERSYINQFVRKKKTLKILLNTDRKPFSYYEDGKIKGVLTEILAEIMERTGIPYEIIPTKTRAEYERKLLQGGTQVCFDNRYDLNKAEREGYELTEPYLESTISRITNKKFTGTPKTIATVKESDIAEGYIFKYHKTNKVLYFKTLDDCVDAVLSGKADAAYLYTYTAQQYIYEDDRNQLQETLIPNDTVKFAMAVEQKEDPVLFSILNKAVLSISDEDIDHIVQEKISYPVKEFSVRGYFYSNPWAWGVAGLAVVLLISGTVFWVYRRKNRRLEQEKSREFERFITYVCRANDAVMEYILEDNKIFSYQMNEGHILKQEEMLLLGSQLHHNIHPEDWENVRDKCDLIRIRKLAESGGEIYFECRSRRKSSQYMWFSYTLQGIPGDGTESDKVMVFLKNIHQAKKQEAEKRQALEDALLSAQQAGKAKGEFMSKMSHEIRTPLNAIIGYLQIAKGAVEEREKIKDCLQKQEYAAQHLLDIINDVLDIASIESGKIKLENAVFNIQELLTETAAIFESQARQKELEFGMKVEGITNSLLVGDRLRVNQILMNLLSNAVKFTSAGGKVELEVSQKAVIEGRAHLQFRIQDTGIGMTKEYKQRIFTPFEQQDAGTAKLYGGTGLGLSITNNLVNMMNGTIHVQSEEGKGSIFTVGLSFQIADTETSVENTGADQTRKIKNSGEDIFSGMSMILAEDNEMNREIVKEILKDTGLNITCAETGREALEIFENSTDGTYQMILMDIQMPVMDGYEAARRIRACGHSQARKIPIIACSADAFTEDVNKALAAGMNDHISKPIDYEKLCHILNQYCTEAEL
;
A
#
# COMPACT_ATOMS: atom_id res chain seq x y z
N MET A 1 13.54 -33.50 -49.14
CA MET A 1 13.48 -32.02 -49.10
C MET A 1 12.30 -31.63 -50.00
N THR A 2 11.14 -31.12 -49.59
CA THR A 2 10.82 -29.88 -48.85
C THR A 2 9.38 -29.97 -48.28
N GLY A 3 9.08 -31.00 -47.46
CA GLY A 3 7.73 -31.22 -46.89
C GLY A 3 7.66 -31.34 -45.36
N CYS A 4 8.80 -31.36 -44.67
CA CYS A 4 8.89 -31.82 -43.27
C CYS A 4 9.04 -30.70 -42.22
N VAL A 5 8.95 -29.41 -42.59
CA VAL A 5 9.22 -28.30 -41.64
C VAL A 5 7.99 -27.45 -41.27
N LYS A 6 6.86 -27.55 -42.00
CA LYS A 6 5.68 -26.71 -41.71
C LYS A 6 4.62 -27.32 -40.77
N ARG A 7 4.64 -28.63 -40.50
CA ARG A 7 3.61 -29.29 -39.65
C ARG A 7 3.96 -29.35 -38.15
N THR A 8 5.23 -29.20 -37.79
CA THR A 8 5.72 -29.30 -36.40
C THR A 8 5.55 -28.01 -35.59
N ASN A 9 5.37 -26.85 -36.24
CA ASN A 9 5.18 -25.56 -35.54
C ASN A 9 3.71 -25.22 -35.23
N GLN A 10 2.73 -25.71 -36.00
CA GLN A 10 1.31 -25.43 -35.71
C GLN A 10 0.74 -26.25 -34.54
N LEU A 11 1.22 -27.49 -34.31
CA LEU A 11 0.78 -28.30 -33.16
C LEU A 11 1.40 -27.85 -31.83
N LYS A 12 2.60 -27.25 -31.83
CA LYS A 12 3.24 -26.70 -30.63
C LYS A 12 2.52 -25.44 -30.12
N ILE A 13 2.08 -24.58 -31.02
CA ILE A 13 1.37 -23.33 -30.67
C ILE A 13 -0.06 -23.62 -30.17
N LEU A 14 -0.73 -24.63 -30.72
CA LEU A 14 -2.07 -25.05 -30.27
C LEU A 14 -2.03 -25.77 -28.90
N ARG A 15 -0.97 -26.57 -28.63
CA ARG A 15 -0.75 -27.19 -27.32
C ARG A 15 -0.39 -26.16 -26.23
N CYS A 16 0.40 -25.14 -26.54
CA CYS A 16 0.72 -24.07 -25.58
C CYS A 16 -0.49 -23.19 -25.22
N LYS A 17 -1.42 -22.94 -26.16
CA LYS A 17 -2.63 -22.14 -25.88
C LYS A 17 -3.71 -22.92 -25.09
N VAL A 18 -3.85 -24.21 -25.34
CA VAL A 18 -4.80 -25.07 -24.60
C VAL A 18 -4.29 -25.39 -23.19
N ILE A 19 -2.97 -25.58 -23.02
CA ILE A 19 -2.36 -25.76 -21.69
C ILE A 19 -2.42 -24.44 -20.89
N SER A 20 -2.19 -23.28 -21.50
CA SER A 20 -2.33 -21.99 -20.82
C SER A 20 -3.78 -21.68 -20.40
N MET A 21 -4.77 -22.10 -21.20
CA MET A 21 -6.19 -21.88 -20.89
C MET A 21 -6.72 -22.85 -19.82
N ILE A 22 -6.22 -24.10 -19.78
CA ILE A 22 -6.57 -25.07 -18.73
C ILE A 22 -5.83 -24.75 -17.41
N VAL A 23 -4.60 -24.22 -17.48
CA VAL A 23 -3.87 -23.75 -16.30
C VAL A 23 -4.55 -22.53 -15.66
N CYS A 24 -5.12 -21.61 -16.46
CA CYS A 24 -5.92 -20.50 -15.91
C CYS A 24 -7.28 -20.95 -15.33
N LEU A 25 -7.88 -22.03 -15.84
CA LEU A 25 -9.15 -22.57 -15.34
C LEU A 25 -8.99 -23.46 -14.09
N VAL A 26 -7.84 -24.12 -13.92
CA VAL A 26 -7.53 -24.92 -12.71
C VAL A 26 -6.97 -24.04 -11.58
N LEU A 27 -6.32 -22.91 -11.91
CA LEU A 27 -5.89 -21.89 -10.94
C LEU A 27 -7.07 -21.19 -10.23
N LEU A 28 -8.30 -21.28 -10.76
CA LEU A 28 -9.51 -20.74 -10.16
C LEU A 28 -10.33 -21.76 -9.35
N ALA A 29 -9.97 -23.05 -9.37
CA ALA A 29 -10.79 -24.13 -8.80
C ALA A 29 -10.12 -24.95 -7.69
N ALA A 30 -8.90 -24.61 -7.26
CA ALA A 30 -8.24 -25.27 -6.12
C ALA A 30 -7.89 -24.27 -5.00
N ALA A 31 -8.71 -23.22 -4.84
CA ALA A 31 -8.89 -22.61 -3.54
C ALA A 31 -9.84 -23.51 -2.76
N VAL A 32 -9.32 -24.30 -1.82
CA VAL A 32 -9.93 -24.69 -0.52
C VAL A 32 -9.17 -25.89 0.09
N ARG A 33 -8.39 -25.56 1.14
CA ARG A 33 -7.97 -26.32 2.35
C ARG A 33 -6.79 -27.32 2.28
N PRO A 34 -6.14 -27.63 3.43
CA PRO A 34 -6.25 -27.05 4.78
C PRO A 34 -4.96 -26.33 5.24
N VAL A 35 -5.15 -25.28 6.04
CA VAL A 35 -4.08 -24.62 6.81
C VAL A 35 -3.65 -25.59 7.92
N SER A 36 -2.36 -25.92 7.98
CA SER A 36 -1.77 -26.57 9.15
C SER A 36 -1.84 -25.59 10.31
N ALA A 37 -2.67 -25.91 11.31
CA ALA A 37 -2.97 -25.06 12.45
C ALA A 37 -1.70 -24.66 13.21
N ALA A 38 -1.39 -23.36 13.20
CA ALA A 38 -0.64 -22.76 14.29
C ALA A 38 -1.47 -22.96 15.56
N GLN A 39 -0.88 -23.57 16.59
CA GLN A 39 -1.56 -23.94 17.83
C GLN A 39 -2.26 -22.71 18.43
N THR A 40 -3.58 -22.67 18.33
CA THR A 40 -4.43 -21.54 18.73
C THR A 40 -4.44 -21.40 20.24
N GLU A 41 -4.16 -20.20 20.74
CA GLU A 41 -4.16 -19.89 22.17
C GLU A 41 -5.56 -19.40 22.57
N ILE A 42 -6.24 -20.14 23.44
CA ILE A 42 -7.56 -19.74 23.94
C ILE A 42 -7.38 -18.64 24.99
N VAL A 43 -7.96 -17.47 24.76
CA VAL A 43 -7.90 -16.33 25.67
C VAL A 43 -9.29 -16.04 26.21
N ARG A 44 -9.47 -16.13 27.54
CA ARG A 44 -10.75 -15.85 28.21
C ARG A 44 -10.91 -14.36 28.39
N VAL A 45 -11.86 -13.75 27.69
CA VAL A 45 -12.07 -12.30 27.70
C VAL A 45 -13.33 -11.96 28.51
N GLY A 46 -13.19 -11.01 29.42
CA GLY A 46 -14.33 -10.42 30.12
C GLY A 46 -15.23 -9.67 29.15
N PHE A 47 -16.49 -10.09 29.04
CA PHE A 47 -17.47 -9.55 28.10
C PHE A 47 -18.80 -9.34 28.82
N PHE A 48 -19.05 -8.13 29.30
CA PHE A 48 -20.23 -7.71 30.05
C PHE A 48 -21.12 -6.79 29.22
N ALA A 49 -22.42 -6.72 29.53
CA ALA A 49 -23.34 -5.83 28.82
C ALA A 49 -22.93 -4.35 28.94
N LEU A 50 -22.51 -3.76 27.82
CA LEU A 50 -22.11 -2.36 27.72
C LEU A 50 -22.57 -1.81 26.36
N ASP A 51 -23.62 -0.99 26.38
CA ASP A 51 -24.29 -0.50 25.16
C ASP A 51 -23.31 0.17 24.19
N GLY A 52 -23.37 -0.20 22.91
CA GLY A 52 -22.44 0.24 21.85
C GLY A 52 -20.99 -0.27 21.96
N TYR A 53 -20.59 -0.94 23.04
CA TYR A 53 -19.23 -1.48 23.22
C TYR A 53 -19.20 -3.02 23.22
N HIS A 54 -19.99 -3.64 24.09
CA HIS A 54 -20.21 -5.09 24.17
C HIS A 54 -21.72 -5.36 24.13
N MET A 55 -22.19 -5.80 22.97
CA MET A 55 -23.59 -6.11 22.74
C MET A 55 -23.73 -7.58 22.36
N GLN A 56 -24.81 -8.18 22.83
CA GLN A 56 -25.23 -9.53 22.48
C GLN A 56 -26.74 -9.52 22.32
N ASP A 57 -27.22 -10.04 21.19
CA ASP A 57 -28.64 -10.13 20.91
C ASP A 57 -29.29 -11.39 21.51
N GLN A 58 -30.57 -11.59 21.22
CA GLN A 58 -31.34 -12.73 21.72
C GLN A 58 -30.91 -14.09 21.15
N TYR A 59 -30.21 -14.11 20.01
CA TYR A 59 -29.70 -15.31 19.36
C TYR A 59 -28.27 -15.64 19.81
N GLY A 60 -27.63 -14.73 20.55
CA GLY A 60 -26.27 -14.86 21.04
C GLY A 60 -25.22 -14.23 20.12
N ASP A 61 -25.65 -13.51 19.08
CA ASP A 61 -24.76 -12.82 18.16
C ASP A 61 -24.16 -11.58 18.82
N ARG A 62 -22.84 -11.44 18.73
CA ARG A 62 -22.06 -10.39 19.41
C ARG A 62 -21.72 -9.25 18.46
N SER A 63 -21.80 -8.02 18.97
CA SER A 63 -21.49 -6.79 18.23
C SER A 63 -20.99 -5.69 19.18
N GLY A 64 -20.57 -4.55 18.62
CA GLY A 64 -20.07 -3.40 19.39
C GLY A 64 -18.58 -3.14 19.21
N TYR A 65 -18.16 -1.93 19.56
CA TYR A 65 -16.77 -1.47 19.42
C TYR A 65 -15.76 -2.46 20.04
N GLY A 66 -15.98 -2.86 21.29
CA GLY A 66 -15.08 -3.75 22.01
C GLY A 66 -15.02 -5.13 21.38
N TYR A 67 -16.15 -5.65 20.90
CA TYR A 67 -16.19 -6.94 20.19
C TYR A 67 -15.42 -6.90 18.88
N GLU A 68 -15.69 -5.90 18.02
CA GLU A 68 -14.99 -5.77 16.73
C GLU A 68 -13.50 -5.50 16.91
N TYR A 69 -13.11 -4.68 17.89
CA TYR A 69 -11.71 -4.43 18.20
C TYR A 69 -11.00 -5.75 18.59
N LEU A 70 -11.65 -6.60 19.39
CA LEU A 70 -11.15 -7.95 19.68
C LEU A 70 -11.01 -8.77 18.40
N GLN A 71 -11.99 -8.75 17.48
CA GLN A 71 -11.85 -9.47 16.20
C GLN A 71 -10.65 -9.00 15.38
N TYR A 72 -10.40 -7.70 15.31
CA TYR A 72 -9.20 -7.18 14.65
C TYR A 72 -7.93 -7.61 15.37
N MET A 73 -7.92 -7.58 16.70
CA MET A 73 -6.78 -8.05 17.49
C MET A 73 -6.53 -9.55 17.26
N GLY A 74 -7.59 -10.36 17.15
CA GLY A 74 -7.56 -11.79 16.84
C GLY A 74 -7.09 -12.12 15.42
N LYS A 75 -7.08 -11.16 14.48
CA LYS A 75 -6.48 -11.36 13.15
C LYS A 75 -4.96 -11.25 13.17
N TYR A 76 -4.43 -10.44 14.09
CA TYR A 76 -3.01 -10.17 14.24
C TYR A 76 -2.39 -10.87 15.46
N SER A 77 -3.19 -11.66 16.17
CA SER A 77 -2.77 -12.58 17.24
C SER A 77 -3.30 -13.97 16.92
N ASN A 78 -2.68 -15.03 17.44
CA ASN A 78 -3.18 -16.39 17.25
C ASN A 78 -4.26 -16.75 18.31
N PHE A 79 -5.10 -15.78 18.67
CA PHE A 79 -6.07 -15.89 19.76
C PHE A 79 -7.40 -16.47 19.29
N VAL A 80 -7.93 -17.37 20.10
CA VAL A 80 -9.35 -17.78 20.05
C VAL A 80 -10.01 -17.28 21.32
N TYR A 81 -10.95 -16.34 21.18
CA TYR A 81 -11.56 -15.71 22.34
C TYR A 81 -12.69 -16.55 22.94
N GLU A 82 -12.61 -16.76 24.24
CA GLU A 82 -13.71 -17.31 25.05
C GLU A 82 -14.33 -16.18 25.88
N TYR A 83 -15.52 -15.71 25.47
CA TYR A 83 -16.21 -14.60 26.13
C TYR A 83 -16.90 -15.06 27.43
N LYS A 84 -16.65 -14.37 28.54
CA LYS A 84 -17.22 -14.70 29.86
C LYS A 84 -17.94 -13.52 30.50
N GLY A 85 -19.12 -13.81 31.06
CA GLY A 85 -19.83 -13.00 32.05
C GLY A 85 -20.70 -11.85 31.53
N TYR A 86 -21.45 -12.07 30.45
CA TYR A 86 -22.36 -11.04 29.90
C TYR A 86 -23.43 -10.57 30.90
N ASP A 87 -23.79 -11.45 31.85
CA ASP A 87 -24.69 -11.23 32.98
C ASP A 87 -24.08 -10.44 34.15
N LYS A 88 -22.77 -10.14 34.11
CA LYS A 88 -22.02 -9.57 35.23
C LYS A 88 -21.76 -8.08 35.06
N SER A 89 -21.53 -7.42 36.18
CA SER A 89 -21.12 -6.02 36.23
C SER A 89 -19.62 -5.84 35.95
N TRP A 90 -19.22 -4.58 35.71
CA TRP A 90 -17.81 -4.22 35.57
C TRP A 90 -16.98 -4.66 36.80
N GLU A 91 -17.49 -4.43 38.03
CA GLU A 91 -16.76 -4.77 39.27
C GLU A 91 -16.49 -6.28 39.34
N GLU A 92 -17.51 -7.10 39.06
CA GLU A 92 -17.38 -8.55 39.03
C GLU A 92 -16.39 -9.03 37.96
N MET A 93 -16.28 -8.33 36.82
CA MET A 93 -15.27 -8.64 35.80
C MET A 93 -13.84 -8.41 36.28
N GLN A 94 -13.60 -7.33 37.02
CA GLN A 94 -12.29 -7.07 37.59
C GLN A 94 -11.91 -8.14 38.62
N ASP A 95 -12.85 -8.53 39.48
CA ASP A 95 -12.66 -9.62 40.44
C ASP A 95 -12.36 -10.95 39.72
N MET A 96 -13.03 -11.22 38.61
CA MET A 96 -12.77 -12.40 37.77
C MET A 96 -11.36 -12.37 37.17
N LEU A 97 -10.86 -11.20 36.74
CA LEU A 97 -9.50 -11.04 36.24
C LEU A 97 -8.46 -11.25 37.34
N GLU A 98 -8.70 -10.70 38.53
CA GLU A 98 -7.80 -10.86 39.69
C GLU A 98 -7.69 -12.32 40.11
N ARG A 99 -8.82 -13.03 40.14
CA ARG A 99 -8.92 -14.47 40.45
C ARG A 99 -8.44 -15.38 39.31
N GLY A 100 -8.12 -14.85 38.13
CA GLY A 100 -7.66 -15.63 36.97
C GLY A 100 -8.74 -16.46 36.27
N GLN A 101 -10.02 -16.10 36.47
CA GLN A 101 -11.17 -16.70 35.78
C GLN A 101 -11.31 -16.18 34.34
N ILE A 102 -10.82 -14.97 34.09
CA ILE A 102 -10.58 -14.40 32.76
C ILE A 102 -9.11 -13.96 32.66
N ASP A 103 -8.61 -13.88 31.45
CA ASP A 103 -7.21 -13.56 31.15
C ASP A 103 -7.01 -12.06 30.81
N MET A 104 -8.05 -11.42 30.28
CA MET A 104 -8.03 -10.00 29.94
C MET A 104 -9.39 -9.33 30.02
N LEU A 105 -9.38 -8.01 30.22
CA LEU A 105 -10.54 -7.13 30.19
C LEU A 105 -10.26 -5.91 29.28
N THR A 106 -11.24 -5.49 28.51
CA THR A 106 -11.18 -4.27 27.67
C THR A 106 -11.91 -3.10 28.36
N SER A 107 -11.86 -1.91 27.77
CA SER A 107 -12.49 -0.67 28.30
C SER A 107 -11.95 -0.16 29.66
N ALA A 108 -10.79 -0.64 30.12
CA ALA A 108 -10.26 -0.29 31.43
C ALA A 108 -9.45 1.02 31.40
N GLN A 109 -9.66 1.91 32.38
CA GLN A 109 -8.85 3.11 32.57
C GLN A 109 -7.67 2.83 33.50
N LYS A 110 -6.50 3.40 33.16
CA LYS A 110 -5.30 3.38 34.02
C LYS A 110 -5.54 4.29 35.24
N THR A 111 -5.65 3.69 36.42
CA THR A 111 -5.72 4.42 37.71
C THR A 111 -4.58 3.99 38.62
N LYS A 112 -4.14 4.88 39.53
CA LYS A 112 -3.06 4.57 40.49
C LYS A 112 -3.35 3.34 41.34
N GLU A 113 -4.62 3.05 41.59
CA GLU A 113 -5.06 1.86 42.33
C GLU A 113 -4.95 0.59 41.48
N ARG A 114 -5.48 0.59 40.25
CA ARG A 114 -5.47 -0.60 39.37
C ARG A 114 -4.06 -0.99 38.92
N MET A 115 -3.17 -0.03 38.70
CA MET A 115 -1.76 -0.31 38.34
C MET A 115 -0.98 -1.05 39.45
N LYS A 116 -1.51 -1.09 40.68
CA LYS A 116 -0.92 -1.93 41.74
C LYS A 116 -1.15 -3.42 41.48
N ASN A 117 -2.30 -3.80 40.91
CA ASN A 117 -2.75 -5.19 40.80
C ASN A 117 -2.85 -5.71 39.37
N PHE A 118 -2.78 -4.84 38.36
CA PHE A 118 -2.94 -5.19 36.94
C PHE A 118 -1.91 -4.48 36.05
N ASP A 119 -1.58 -5.12 34.93
CA ASP A 119 -0.81 -4.51 33.86
C ASP A 119 -1.75 -4.11 32.69
N PHE A 120 -1.32 -3.15 31.89
CA PHE A 120 -2.15 -2.54 30.86
C PHE A 120 -1.38 -2.47 29.55
N SER A 121 -2.10 -2.49 28.43
CA SER A 121 -1.49 -2.25 27.11
C SER A 121 -0.75 -0.92 27.07
N ASP A 122 0.30 -0.87 26.26
CA ASP A 122 1.13 0.32 26.12
C ASP A 122 0.33 1.44 25.46
N ARG A 123 -0.46 1.08 24.46
CA ARG A 123 -1.32 2.00 23.70
C ARG A 123 -2.79 1.86 24.09
N PRO A 124 -3.54 2.98 24.09
CA PRO A 124 -4.98 2.95 24.30
C PRO A 124 -5.67 2.34 23.09
N ILE A 125 -6.76 1.62 23.36
CA ILE A 125 -7.62 1.05 22.33
C ILE A 125 -8.85 1.93 22.06
N GLY A 126 -8.80 3.20 22.48
CA GLY A 126 -9.82 4.21 22.25
C GLY A 126 -9.91 5.24 23.38
N THR A 127 -10.76 6.26 23.18
CA THR A 127 -10.99 7.35 24.15
C THR A 127 -12.47 7.50 24.46
N SER A 128 -12.81 7.72 25.74
CA SER A 128 -14.18 7.93 26.23
C SER A 128 -14.31 9.31 26.84
N LYS A 129 -15.33 10.09 26.46
CA LYS A 129 -15.66 11.39 27.07
C LYS A 129 -16.82 11.24 28.04
N THR A 130 -16.93 12.13 29.01
CA THR A 130 -18.15 12.30 29.80
C THR A 130 -19.11 13.17 29.02
N LEU A 131 -20.35 12.71 28.86
CA LEU A 131 -21.42 13.44 28.19
C LEU A 131 -22.50 13.83 29.20
N LEU A 132 -22.88 15.10 29.17
CA LEU A 132 -24.13 15.59 29.73
C LEU A 132 -25.12 15.74 28.57
N THR A 133 -26.19 14.96 28.58
CA THR A 133 -27.21 15.01 27.52
C THR A 133 -28.60 15.31 28.09
N VAL A 134 -29.44 15.96 27.28
CA VAL A 134 -30.86 16.24 27.57
C VAL A 134 -31.74 15.61 26.49
N LYS A 135 -33.05 15.48 26.73
CA LYS A 135 -33.99 15.04 25.70
C LYS A 135 -33.98 16.00 24.50
N ALA A 136 -33.95 15.48 23.27
CA ALA A 136 -34.06 16.29 22.06
C ALA A 136 -35.38 17.10 22.06
N GLY A 137 -35.32 18.34 21.59
CA GLY A 137 -36.43 19.31 21.67
C GLY A 137 -36.47 20.13 22.97
N ASN A 138 -35.67 19.79 23.99
CA ASN A 138 -35.63 20.54 25.25
C ASN A 138 -34.75 21.78 25.16
N THR A 139 -35.31 22.87 24.64
CA THR A 139 -34.61 24.15 24.37
C THR A 139 -34.20 24.92 25.64
N LYS A 140 -34.64 24.49 26.83
CA LYS A 140 -34.32 25.14 28.11
C LYS A 140 -32.81 25.22 28.38
N TYR A 141 -32.03 24.28 27.86
CA TYR A 141 -30.62 24.07 28.22
C TYR A 141 -29.62 24.32 27.07
N MET A 142 -30.05 24.94 25.97
CA MET A 142 -29.29 25.02 24.70
C MET A 142 -28.51 26.32 24.42
N ASN A 143 -28.52 27.31 25.32
CA ASN A 143 -28.03 28.66 25.01
C ASN A 143 -26.55 28.93 25.37
N GLY A 144 -25.75 27.93 25.75
CA GLY A 144 -24.39 28.18 26.29
C GLY A 144 -24.35 28.97 27.60
N ASP A 145 -25.49 29.50 28.06
CA ASP A 145 -25.67 30.16 29.35
C ASP A 145 -25.72 29.12 30.46
N LEU A 146 -24.56 28.88 31.06
CA LEU A 146 -24.35 27.96 32.19
C LEU A 146 -25.29 28.25 33.37
N ARG A 147 -25.85 29.46 33.49
CA ARG A 147 -26.79 29.80 34.57
C ARG A 147 -28.13 29.07 34.45
N LYS A 148 -28.55 28.70 33.24
CA LYS A 148 -29.79 27.94 32.99
C LYS A 148 -29.68 26.45 33.34
N LEU A 149 -28.46 25.96 33.55
CA LEU A 149 -28.18 24.60 34.01
C LEU A 149 -28.49 24.44 35.52
N ASN A 150 -28.68 25.55 36.25
CA ASN A 150 -28.97 25.54 37.68
C ASN A 150 -30.30 24.87 38.02
N GLY A 151 -30.27 23.97 39.02
CA GLY A 151 -31.42 23.24 39.54
C GLY A 151 -31.86 22.04 38.69
N MET A 152 -31.10 21.65 37.66
CA MET A 152 -31.44 20.49 36.83
C MET A 152 -31.47 19.18 37.63
N ARG A 153 -32.37 18.27 37.26
CA ARG A 153 -32.38 16.90 37.78
C ARG A 153 -31.54 16.01 36.87
N VAL A 154 -30.39 15.56 37.36
CA VAL A 154 -29.42 14.78 36.60
C VAL A 154 -29.51 13.32 36.98
N GLY A 155 -29.86 12.48 36.01
CA GLY A 155 -29.77 11.04 36.10
C GLY A 155 -28.31 10.58 36.08
N MET A 156 -27.93 9.77 37.06
CA MET A 156 -26.60 9.18 37.20
C MET A 156 -26.71 7.69 37.48
N LEU A 157 -25.78 6.90 36.95
CA LEU A 157 -25.69 5.48 37.27
C LEU A 157 -25.00 5.25 38.62
N LYS A 158 -25.49 4.29 39.40
CA LYS A 158 -24.89 3.90 40.68
C LYS A 158 -23.42 3.50 40.48
N LYS A 159 -22.53 4.08 41.30
CA LYS A 159 -21.06 3.83 41.28
C LYS A 159 -20.37 3.98 39.90
N ASN A 160 -20.75 4.99 39.11
CA ASN A 160 -20.09 5.27 37.83
C ASN A 160 -19.00 6.34 37.99
N SER A 161 -17.80 6.10 37.46
CA SER A 161 -16.66 7.03 37.47
C SER A 161 -16.98 8.38 36.81
N LYS A 162 -17.87 8.40 35.82
CA LYS A 162 -18.31 9.61 35.11
C LYS A 162 -19.11 10.57 35.99
N ASN A 163 -19.67 10.07 37.11
CA ASN A 163 -20.34 10.92 38.09
C ASN A 163 -19.36 11.88 38.77
N ASP A 164 -18.15 11.43 39.06
CA ASP A 164 -17.13 12.27 39.69
C ASP A 164 -16.56 13.28 38.70
N SER A 165 -16.38 12.90 37.43
CA SER A 165 -16.04 13.83 36.34
C SER A 165 -17.06 14.96 36.22
N PHE A 166 -18.37 14.64 36.26
CA PHE A 166 -19.41 15.66 36.22
C PHE A 166 -19.47 16.51 37.49
N ARG A 167 -19.23 15.94 38.68
CA ARG A 167 -19.14 16.73 39.93
C ARG A 167 -18.04 17.79 39.87
N THR A 168 -16.87 17.41 39.36
CA THR A 168 -15.74 18.33 39.15
C THR A 168 -16.11 19.42 38.15
N TYR A 169 -16.62 19.04 36.98
CA TYR A 169 -17.08 19.98 35.95
C TYR A 169 -18.16 20.94 36.48
N ALA A 170 -19.18 20.43 37.17
CA ALA A 170 -20.25 21.25 37.72
C ALA A 170 -19.74 22.25 38.77
N LYS A 171 -18.75 21.85 39.59
CA LYS A 171 -18.12 22.74 40.58
C LYS A 171 -17.31 23.84 39.90
N GLU A 172 -16.52 23.52 38.88
CA GLU A 172 -15.72 24.47 38.09
C GLU A 172 -16.60 25.48 37.35
N GLN A 173 -17.72 25.02 36.80
CA GLN A 173 -18.65 25.84 36.02
C GLN A 173 -19.74 26.52 36.88
N GLY A 174 -19.72 26.34 38.20
CA GLY A 174 -20.71 26.93 39.12
C GLY A 174 -22.15 26.43 38.92
N ILE A 175 -22.33 25.19 38.46
CA ILE A 175 -23.64 24.58 38.15
C ILE A 175 -24.21 23.89 39.40
N SER A 176 -25.39 24.32 39.84
CA SER A 176 -26.17 23.63 40.87
C SER A 176 -27.11 22.59 40.25
N TYR A 177 -27.23 21.40 40.85
CA TYR A 177 -28.08 20.32 40.31
C TYR A 177 -28.60 19.39 41.42
N ARG A 178 -29.65 18.62 41.11
CA ARG A 178 -30.19 17.55 41.96
C ARG A 178 -29.86 16.20 41.31
N THR A 179 -29.32 15.27 42.09
CA THR A 179 -28.93 13.95 41.58
C THR A 179 -30.09 12.95 41.71
N VAL A 180 -30.32 12.14 40.67
CA VAL A 180 -31.21 10.98 40.69
C VAL A 180 -30.40 9.75 40.29
N ILE A 181 -30.31 8.76 41.18
CA ILE A 181 -29.48 7.57 40.97
C ILE A 181 -30.31 6.43 40.38
N PHE A 182 -29.79 5.79 39.33
CA PHE A 182 -30.39 4.63 38.67
C PHE A 182 -29.49 3.40 38.78
N ASN A 183 -30.10 2.21 38.81
CA ASN A 183 -29.38 0.94 38.81
C ASN A 183 -29.04 0.45 37.40
N SER A 184 -29.78 0.90 36.38
CA SER A 184 -29.61 0.49 34.98
C SER A 184 -29.65 1.69 34.03
N SER A 185 -28.80 1.67 32.99
CA SER A 185 -28.81 2.66 31.91
C SER A 185 -30.17 2.72 31.19
N LYS A 186 -30.82 1.56 31.01
CA LYS A 186 -32.12 1.45 30.34
C LYS A 186 -33.23 2.18 31.10
N GLU A 187 -33.23 2.10 32.43
CA GLU A 187 -34.19 2.82 33.29
C GLU A 187 -33.93 4.33 33.25
N MET A 188 -32.67 4.73 33.37
CA MET A 188 -32.25 6.12 33.33
C MET A 188 -32.61 6.81 32.00
N LEU A 189 -32.32 6.16 30.87
CA LEU A 189 -32.63 6.70 29.54
C LEU A 189 -34.14 6.75 29.29
N LYS A 190 -34.92 5.77 29.78
CA LYS A 190 -36.40 5.86 29.75
C LYS A 190 -36.92 7.05 30.57
N ALA A 191 -36.34 7.32 31.73
CA ALA A 191 -36.70 8.46 32.57
C ALA A 191 -36.35 9.80 31.90
N LEU A 192 -35.24 9.87 31.15
CA LEU A 192 -34.91 11.04 30.33
C LEU A 192 -35.93 11.27 29.22
N GLN A 193 -36.31 10.20 28.51
CA GLN A 193 -37.27 10.29 27.41
C GLN A 193 -38.69 10.62 27.86
N SER A 194 -39.08 10.21 29.08
CA SER A 194 -40.37 10.59 29.67
C SER A 194 -40.43 12.09 30.01
N GLY A 195 -39.27 12.72 30.27
CA GLY A 195 -39.15 14.12 30.67
C GLY A 195 -39.76 14.46 32.03
N LYS A 196 -40.26 13.46 32.78
CA LYS A 196 -40.98 13.67 34.04
C LYS A 196 -40.06 13.65 35.25
N ASP A 197 -39.07 12.76 35.29
CA ASP A 197 -38.28 12.47 36.50
C ASP A 197 -36.90 13.12 36.51
N ILE A 198 -36.28 13.24 35.33
CA ILE A 198 -34.96 13.85 35.14
C ILE A 198 -34.96 14.77 33.91
N ASP A 199 -34.08 15.77 33.94
CA ASP A 199 -33.93 16.76 32.88
C ASP A 199 -32.71 16.47 32.00
N ALA A 200 -31.67 15.84 32.57
CA ALA A 200 -30.43 15.48 31.91
C ALA A 200 -29.89 14.14 32.43
N VAL A 201 -28.95 13.52 31.70
CA VAL A 201 -28.20 12.33 32.15
C VAL A 201 -26.70 12.54 31.98
N VAL A 202 -25.92 11.93 32.88
CA VAL A 202 -24.46 11.84 32.77
C VAL A 202 -24.08 10.44 32.33
N THR A 203 -23.42 10.34 31.19
CA THR A 203 -23.04 9.06 30.57
C THR A 203 -21.64 9.12 29.93
N SER A 204 -21.13 7.97 29.50
CA SER A 204 -19.95 7.90 28.65
C SER A 204 -20.32 8.20 27.18
N SER A 205 -19.37 8.70 26.39
CA SER A 205 -19.49 8.78 24.93
C SER A 205 -19.47 7.43 24.22
N LEU A 206 -19.20 6.33 24.95
CA LEU A 206 -19.25 4.96 24.43
C LEU A 206 -20.69 4.42 24.45
N ARG A 207 -21.63 5.14 23.83
CA ARG A 207 -23.00 4.67 23.58
C ARG A 207 -23.60 5.43 22.40
N LYS A 208 -24.59 4.85 21.75
CA LYS A 208 -25.38 5.57 20.73
C LYS A 208 -26.31 6.56 21.43
N ILE A 209 -26.31 7.80 20.95
CA ILE A 209 -27.20 8.87 21.43
C ILE A 209 -28.45 8.85 20.54
N LYS A 210 -29.65 8.77 21.14
CA LYS A 210 -30.92 8.71 20.39
C LYS A 210 -31.94 9.66 20.99
N ASN A 211 -32.48 10.58 20.20
CA ASN A 211 -33.43 11.61 20.67
C ASN A 211 -32.93 12.37 21.90
N GLU A 212 -31.65 12.72 21.90
CA GLU A 212 -30.98 13.48 22.95
C GLU A 212 -30.05 14.53 22.34
N TRP A 213 -29.85 15.64 23.04
CA TRP A 213 -28.89 16.68 22.67
C TRP A 213 -27.73 16.71 23.66
N VAL A 214 -26.50 16.79 23.15
CA VAL A 214 -25.29 16.94 23.98
C VAL A 214 -25.19 18.38 24.45
N VAL A 215 -25.30 18.59 25.75
CA VAL A 215 -25.17 19.90 26.39
C VAL A 215 -23.72 20.20 26.72
N ALA A 216 -22.97 19.20 27.17
CA ALA A 216 -21.54 19.33 27.46
C ALA A 216 -20.82 18.00 27.23
N SER A 217 -19.58 18.08 26.75
CA SER A 217 -18.65 16.97 26.65
C SER A 217 -17.32 17.38 27.28
N PHE A 218 -16.82 16.58 28.23
CA PHE A 218 -15.62 16.91 29.00
C PHE A 218 -14.96 15.63 29.53
N ASP A 219 -13.77 15.76 30.13
CA ASP A 219 -12.98 14.65 30.69
C ASP A 219 -12.74 13.50 29.68
N PRO A 220 -11.95 13.74 28.60
CA PRO A 220 -11.54 12.68 27.69
C PRO A 220 -10.58 11.73 28.41
N SER A 221 -11.01 10.49 28.63
CA SER A 221 -10.24 9.46 29.32
C SER A 221 -9.92 8.31 28.35
N PRO A 222 -8.63 8.01 28.08
CA PRO A 222 -8.23 6.86 27.28
C PRO A 222 -8.52 5.55 28.03
N TYR A 223 -8.86 4.48 27.30
CA TYR A 223 -9.04 3.15 27.84
C TYR A 223 -8.17 2.12 27.12
N TYR A 224 -7.83 1.05 27.85
CA TYR A 224 -6.76 0.11 27.53
C TYR A 224 -7.26 -1.33 27.65
N VAL A 225 -6.45 -2.26 27.12
CA VAL A 225 -6.55 -3.67 27.52
C VAL A 225 -5.87 -3.82 28.89
N MET A 226 -6.52 -4.53 29.80
CA MET A 226 -6.02 -4.81 31.14
C MET A 226 -5.86 -6.32 31.32
N VAL A 227 -4.70 -6.74 31.83
CA VAL A 227 -4.36 -8.13 32.11
C VAL A 227 -3.90 -8.28 33.55
N LYS A 228 -3.87 -9.52 34.05
CA LYS A 228 -3.30 -9.81 35.37
C LYS A 228 -1.82 -9.40 35.43
N LYS A 229 -1.43 -8.76 36.53
CA LYS A 229 -0.05 -8.29 36.73
C LYS A 229 0.97 -9.42 36.61
N GLY A 230 2.05 -9.15 35.89
CA GLY A 230 3.13 -10.11 35.60
C GLY A 230 2.85 -11.04 34.41
N ASN A 231 1.68 -10.97 33.77
CA ASN A 231 1.40 -11.74 32.55
C ASN A 231 2.00 -11.09 31.30
N HIS A 232 3.33 -10.99 31.28
CA HIS A 232 4.09 -10.33 30.21
C HIS A 232 3.93 -11.02 28.86
N LYS A 233 3.70 -12.35 28.85
CA LYS A 233 3.47 -13.10 27.61
C LYS A 233 2.22 -12.61 26.89
N LEU A 234 1.07 -12.64 27.59
CA LEU A 234 -0.20 -12.19 27.01
C LEU A 234 -0.17 -10.70 26.69
N LEU A 235 0.44 -9.90 27.56
CA LEU A 235 0.54 -8.45 27.36
C LEU A 235 1.35 -8.10 26.11
N ASN A 236 2.48 -8.78 25.88
CA ASN A 236 3.30 -8.57 24.69
C ASN A 236 2.52 -8.95 23.42
N GLN A 237 1.84 -10.10 23.42
CA GLN A 237 0.99 -10.52 22.29
C GLN A 237 -0.14 -9.50 22.01
N VAL A 238 -0.75 -8.93 23.05
CA VAL A 238 -1.75 -7.86 22.91
C VAL A 238 -1.13 -6.59 22.34
N ASN A 239 0.02 -6.15 22.85
CA ASN A 239 0.73 -4.95 22.37
C ASN A 239 1.20 -5.10 20.92
N ASP A 240 1.65 -6.30 20.53
CA ASP A 240 2.01 -6.64 19.16
C ASP A 240 0.79 -6.54 18.24
N ALA A 241 -0.33 -7.16 18.63
CA ALA A 241 -1.55 -7.12 17.85
C ALA A 241 -2.10 -5.68 17.70
N ILE A 242 -2.08 -4.87 18.75
CA ILE A 242 -2.44 -3.44 18.67
C ILE A 242 -1.50 -2.69 17.72
N SER A 243 -0.20 -2.99 17.74
CA SER A 243 0.78 -2.38 16.84
C SER A 243 0.55 -2.74 15.37
N GLN A 244 0.16 -3.98 15.09
CA GLN A 244 -0.21 -4.42 13.74
C GLN A 244 -1.51 -3.76 13.26
N ILE A 245 -2.51 -3.62 14.14
CA ILE A 245 -3.75 -2.89 13.81
C ILE A 245 -3.45 -1.45 13.39
N GLU A 246 -2.64 -0.73 14.17
CA GLU A 246 -2.28 0.66 13.85
C GLU A 246 -1.50 0.79 12.54
N LEU A 247 -0.67 -0.21 12.20
CA LEU A 247 0.10 -0.23 10.97
C LEU A 247 -0.78 -0.43 9.73
N TYR A 248 -1.69 -1.40 9.76
CA TYR A 248 -2.50 -1.78 8.59
C TYR A 248 -3.86 -1.09 8.51
N LYS A 249 -4.35 -0.55 9.63
CA LYS A 249 -5.69 0.03 9.79
C LYS A 249 -5.62 1.26 10.72
N PRO A 250 -4.85 2.30 10.36
CA PRO A 250 -4.58 3.46 11.23
C PRO A 250 -5.85 4.20 11.67
N ASN A 251 -6.90 4.15 10.86
CA ASN A 251 -8.18 4.81 11.14
C ASN A 251 -9.19 3.91 11.87
N LEU A 252 -8.85 2.67 12.26
CA LEU A 252 -9.81 1.73 12.84
C LEU A 252 -10.54 2.29 14.06
N GLN A 253 -9.83 2.97 14.96
CA GLN A 253 -10.45 3.55 16.15
C GLN A 253 -11.50 4.61 15.79
N THR A 254 -11.20 5.46 14.80
CA THR A 254 -12.12 6.48 14.28
C THR A 254 -13.29 5.84 13.55
N GLU A 255 -13.06 4.83 12.72
CA GLU A 255 -14.12 4.10 12.02
C GLU A 255 -15.08 3.40 12.97
N LEU A 256 -14.56 2.65 13.95
CA LEU A 256 -15.37 1.98 14.96
C LEU A 256 -16.10 2.99 15.84
N TYR A 257 -15.45 4.10 16.19
CA TYR A 257 -16.09 5.19 16.91
C TYR A 257 -17.25 5.76 16.10
N ASN A 258 -17.04 6.04 14.81
CA ASN A 258 -18.08 6.59 13.96
C ASN A 258 -19.24 5.61 13.77
N ARG A 259 -18.95 4.32 13.57
CA ARG A 259 -19.99 3.29 13.39
C ARG A 259 -20.90 3.12 14.60
N TYR A 260 -20.32 3.13 15.81
CA TYR A 260 -21.07 2.81 17.04
C TYR A 260 -21.51 4.03 17.85
N TYR A 261 -20.84 5.17 17.69
CA TYR A 261 -20.99 6.34 18.54
C TYR A 261 -21.23 7.65 17.79
N SER A 262 -21.17 7.69 16.44
CA SER A 262 -21.71 8.84 15.71
C SER A 262 -23.16 9.03 16.11
N ALA A 263 -23.52 10.27 16.37
CA ALA A 263 -24.91 10.59 16.59
C ALA A 263 -25.67 10.26 15.30
N GLU A 264 -26.62 9.32 15.37
CA GLU A 264 -27.90 9.59 14.72
C GLU A 264 -28.40 10.83 15.46
N ASN A 265 -28.01 12.03 14.98
CA ASN A 265 -28.77 13.23 15.31
C ASN A 265 -30.16 12.89 14.79
N GLY A 266 -31.03 12.39 15.68
CA GLY A 266 -32.37 12.00 15.28
C GLY A 266 -32.97 13.18 14.55
N ASP A 267 -33.44 12.96 13.32
CA ASP A 267 -33.94 13.80 12.20
C ASP A 267 -33.90 15.35 12.26
N ASP A 268 -33.74 15.99 13.42
CA ASP A 268 -33.69 17.42 13.68
C ASP A 268 -32.25 17.90 13.94
N VAL A 269 -31.70 18.65 12.97
CA VAL A 269 -30.41 19.32 13.07
C VAL A 269 -30.41 20.33 14.23
N SER A 270 -29.34 20.36 15.03
CA SER A 270 -29.24 21.24 16.19
C SER A 270 -28.91 22.68 15.78
N TYR A 271 -29.96 23.51 15.61
CA TYR A 271 -29.83 24.93 15.33
C TYR A 271 -29.83 25.79 16.61
N THR A 272 -28.99 26.83 16.64
CA THR A 272 -28.98 27.87 17.68
C THR A 272 -30.29 28.66 17.69
N ALA A 273 -30.55 29.43 18.75
CA ALA A 273 -31.75 30.28 18.79
C ALA A 273 -31.78 31.34 17.67
N GLU A 274 -30.61 31.84 17.27
CA GLU A 274 -30.42 32.77 16.15
C GLU A 274 -30.73 32.09 14.81
N GLU A 275 -30.16 30.90 14.57
CA GLU A 275 -30.43 30.10 13.37
C GLU A 275 -31.89 29.67 13.26
N ARG A 276 -32.53 29.24 14.36
CA ARG A 276 -33.97 28.93 14.35
C ARG A 276 -34.82 30.17 14.10
N SER A 277 -34.43 31.33 14.63
CA SER A 277 -35.11 32.60 14.31
C SER A 277 -34.99 32.90 12.82
N TYR A 278 -33.80 32.71 12.24
CA TYR A 278 -33.53 32.89 10.81
C TYR A 278 -34.37 31.95 9.94
N ILE A 279 -34.40 30.64 10.23
CA ILE A 279 -35.26 29.66 9.53
C ILE A 279 -36.74 30.06 9.62
N ASN A 280 -37.22 30.41 10.82
CA ASN A 280 -38.60 30.84 11.02
C ASN A 280 -38.96 32.12 10.26
N GLN A 281 -37.99 33.02 10.02
CA GLN A 281 -38.23 34.19 9.18
C GLN A 281 -38.48 33.81 7.71
N PHE A 282 -37.75 32.84 7.17
CA PHE A 282 -38.00 32.33 5.81
C PHE A 282 -39.42 31.75 5.70
N VAL A 283 -39.81 30.91 6.66
CA VAL A 283 -41.14 30.29 6.70
C VAL A 283 -42.24 31.34 6.88
N ARG A 284 -42.11 32.26 7.83
CA ARG A 284 -43.14 33.29 8.13
C ARG A 284 -43.29 34.30 7.00
N LYS A 285 -42.19 34.75 6.39
CA LYS A 285 -42.19 35.71 5.28
C LYS A 285 -42.51 35.06 3.93
N LYS A 286 -42.71 33.72 3.89
CA LYS A 286 -42.86 32.93 2.65
C LYS A 286 -41.73 33.21 1.65
N LYS A 287 -40.51 33.43 2.15
CA LYS A 287 -39.32 33.62 1.32
C LYS A 287 -38.79 32.25 0.92
N THR A 288 -38.43 32.09 -0.34
CA THR A 288 -37.75 30.90 -0.85
C THR A 288 -36.25 31.16 -1.01
N LEU A 289 -35.43 30.20 -0.61
CA LEU A 289 -34.00 30.21 -0.86
C LEU A 289 -33.75 29.86 -2.33
N LYS A 290 -33.04 30.72 -3.05
CA LYS A 290 -32.71 30.52 -4.46
C LYS A 290 -31.42 29.73 -4.62
N ILE A 291 -31.53 28.52 -5.15
CA ILE A 291 -30.41 27.58 -5.30
C ILE A 291 -30.09 27.41 -6.77
N LEU A 292 -28.85 27.68 -7.14
CA LEU A 292 -28.31 27.42 -8.47
C LEU A 292 -27.76 25.98 -8.52
N LEU A 293 -28.11 25.26 -9.58
CA LEU A 293 -27.66 23.89 -9.83
C LEU A 293 -27.36 23.73 -11.31
N ASN A 294 -26.21 23.15 -11.66
CA ASN A 294 -25.90 22.78 -13.03
C ASN A 294 -26.66 21.49 -13.41
N THR A 295 -27.32 21.46 -14.56
CA THR A 295 -28.08 20.28 -15.04
C THR A 295 -27.49 19.63 -16.29
N ASP A 296 -26.24 19.94 -16.64
CA ASP A 296 -25.53 19.35 -17.79
C ASP A 296 -24.57 18.22 -17.37
N ARG A 297 -24.93 17.43 -16.35
CA ARG A 297 -24.05 16.42 -15.75
C ARG A 297 -24.80 15.13 -15.44
N LYS A 298 -25.19 14.36 -16.45
CA LYS A 298 -25.78 13.03 -16.21
C LYS A 298 -24.70 12.05 -15.69
N PRO A 299 -24.94 11.25 -14.62
CA PRO A 299 -26.18 11.07 -13.84
C PRO A 299 -26.32 11.95 -12.57
N PHE A 300 -25.39 12.89 -12.32
CA PHE A 300 -25.41 13.78 -11.14
C PHE A 300 -26.60 14.73 -11.12
N SER A 301 -26.89 15.42 -12.21
CA SER A 301 -28.00 16.36 -12.34
C SER A 301 -28.30 16.62 -13.82
N TYR A 302 -29.54 16.37 -14.23
CA TYR A 302 -30.00 16.48 -15.61
C TYR A 302 -31.51 16.68 -15.73
N TYR A 303 -31.96 17.15 -16.90
CA TYR A 303 -33.39 17.23 -17.23
C TYR A 303 -33.90 15.92 -17.82
N GLU A 304 -35.02 15.43 -17.28
CA GLU A 304 -35.79 14.32 -17.83
C GLU A 304 -37.29 14.58 -17.64
N ASP A 305 -38.08 14.50 -18.72
CA ASP A 305 -39.52 14.80 -18.73
C ASP A 305 -39.90 16.17 -18.14
N GLY A 306 -39.03 17.17 -18.33
CA GLY A 306 -39.25 18.54 -17.83
C GLY A 306 -39.01 18.72 -16.33
N LYS A 307 -38.55 17.70 -15.62
CA LYS A 307 -38.11 17.77 -14.21
C LYS A 307 -36.60 17.60 -14.12
N ILE A 308 -35.99 18.22 -13.11
CA ILE A 308 -34.58 18.01 -12.79
C ILE A 308 -34.49 16.70 -11.99
N LYS A 309 -33.63 15.79 -12.42
CA LYS A 309 -33.34 14.51 -11.77
C LYS A 309 -31.83 14.35 -11.58
N GLY A 310 -31.44 13.41 -10.72
CA GLY A 310 -30.05 13.01 -10.53
C GLY A 310 -29.68 12.90 -9.05
N VAL A 311 -28.46 12.46 -8.79
CA VAL A 311 -27.93 12.29 -7.43
C VAL A 311 -27.95 13.61 -6.65
N LEU A 312 -27.47 14.69 -7.27
CA LEU A 312 -27.34 15.99 -6.61
C LEU A 312 -28.71 16.59 -6.26
N THR A 313 -29.77 16.30 -7.01
CA THR A 313 -31.11 16.81 -6.71
C THR A 313 -31.71 16.17 -5.47
N GLU A 314 -31.43 14.89 -5.25
CA GLU A 314 -31.93 14.14 -4.09
C GLU A 314 -31.12 14.49 -2.83
N ILE A 315 -29.79 14.61 -2.95
CA ILE A 315 -28.96 15.10 -1.85
C ILE A 315 -29.39 16.52 -1.46
N LEU A 316 -29.66 17.39 -2.44
CA LEU A 316 -30.18 18.73 -2.15
C LEU A 316 -31.52 18.67 -1.41
N ALA A 317 -32.45 17.80 -1.83
CA ALA A 317 -33.73 17.65 -1.17
C ALA A 317 -33.58 17.20 0.29
N GLU A 318 -32.71 16.22 0.55
CA GLU A 318 -32.39 15.71 1.90
C GLU A 318 -31.77 16.81 2.79
N ILE A 319 -30.79 17.57 2.27
CA ILE A 319 -30.19 18.69 2.99
C ILE A 319 -31.25 19.73 3.35
N MET A 320 -32.09 20.11 2.38
CA MET A 320 -33.07 21.17 2.58
C MET A 320 -34.21 20.75 3.51
N GLU A 321 -34.64 19.48 3.47
CA GLU A 321 -35.63 18.93 4.40
C GLU A 321 -35.16 19.08 5.85
N ARG A 322 -33.88 18.78 6.12
CA ARG A 322 -33.24 18.92 7.44
C ARG A 322 -33.05 20.37 7.90
N THR A 323 -33.13 21.35 7.01
CA THR A 323 -33.14 22.77 7.36
C THR A 323 -34.55 23.32 7.62
N GLY A 324 -35.57 22.72 7.01
CA GLY A 324 -36.92 23.28 6.96
C GLY A 324 -37.04 24.60 6.20
N ILE A 325 -36.01 25.04 5.48
CA ILE A 325 -36.03 26.26 4.67
C ILE A 325 -36.71 25.97 3.32
N PRO A 326 -37.80 26.69 2.95
CA PRO A 326 -38.37 26.59 1.61
C PRO A 326 -37.35 27.02 0.56
N TYR A 327 -37.21 26.26 -0.52
CA TYR A 327 -36.24 26.56 -1.59
C TYR A 327 -36.85 26.43 -2.99
N GLU A 328 -36.20 27.08 -3.95
CA GLU A 328 -36.46 26.93 -5.37
C GLU A 328 -35.14 26.72 -6.13
N ILE A 329 -35.11 25.72 -7.01
CA ILE A 329 -33.97 25.51 -7.90
C ILE A 329 -34.14 26.43 -9.11
N ILE A 330 -33.14 27.26 -9.37
CA ILE A 330 -33.12 28.11 -10.56
C ILE A 330 -32.85 27.21 -11.77
N PRO A 331 -33.78 27.13 -12.74
CA PRO A 331 -33.60 26.26 -13.91
C PRO A 331 -32.44 26.75 -14.76
N THR A 332 -31.55 25.85 -15.17
CA THR A 332 -30.44 26.14 -16.10
C THR A 332 -30.41 25.07 -17.17
N LYS A 333 -30.85 25.37 -18.40
CA LYS A 333 -30.96 24.35 -19.47
C LYS A 333 -29.62 24.05 -20.14
N THR A 334 -28.67 24.96 -20.04
CA THR A 334 -27.35 24.85 -20.69
C THR A 334 -26.27 25.35 -19.74
N ARG A 335 -25.06 24.81 -19.89
CA ARG A 335 -23.87 25.27 -19.16
C ARG A 335 -23.63 26.78 -19.29
N ALA A 336 -23.79 27.33 -20.49
CA ALA A 336 -23.65 28.76 -20.74
C ALA A 336 -24.73 29.61 -20.03
N GLU A 337 -25.94 29.07 -19.81
CA GLU A 337 -26.97 29.73 -19.00
C GLU A 337 -26.61 29.68 -17.52
N TYR A 338 -26.10 28.55 -17.04
CA TYR A 338 -25.64 28.38 -15.67
C TYR A 338 -24.52 29.38 -15.32
N GLU A 339 -23.47 29.46 -16.15
CA GLU A 339 -22.35 30.39 -15.93
C GLU A 339 -22.79 31.85 -15.99
N ARG A 340 -23.71 32.19 -16.91
CA ARG A 340 -24.27 33.55 -16.98
C ARG A 340 -25.02 33.91 -15.69
N LYS A 341 -25.78 32.98 -15.12
CA LYS A 341 -26.52 33.23 -13.87
C LYS A 341 -25.61 33.29 -12.66
N LEU A 342 -24.53 32.50 -12.65
CA LEU A 342 -23.47 32.60 -11.65
C LEU A 342 -22.82 33.99 -11.66
N LEU A 343 -22.50 34.52 -12.85
CA LEU A 343 -21.85 35.83 -13.02
C LEU A 343 -22.79 37.04 -12.84
N GLN A 344 -24.07 36.92 -13.17
CA GLN A 344 -25.06 38.01 -13.03
C GLN A 344 -25.46 38.29 -11.58
N GLY A 345 -25.13 37.39 -10.65
CA GLY A 345 -25.54 37.47 -9.24
C GLY A 345 -27.04 37.24 -9.03
N GLY A 346 -27.49 37.27 -7.78
CA GLY A 346 -28.89 37.00 -7.41
C GLY A 346 -29.21 35.54 -7.10
N THR A 347 -28.17 34.71 -6.96
CA THR A 347 -28.22 33.33 -6.46
C THR A 347 -27.61 33.27 -5.08
N GLN A 348 -28.39 32.92 -4.06
CA GLN A 348 -27.92 32.94 -2.66
C GLN A 348 -27.01 31.74 -2.36
N VAL A 349 -27.25 30.62 -3.04
CA VAL A 349 -26.52 29.37 -2.86
C VAL A 349 -26.28 28.71 -4.21
N CYS A 350 -25.07 28.18 -4.43
CA CYS A 350 -24.74 27.30 -5.55
C CYS A 350 -24.42 25.91 -5.03
N PHE A 351 -25.18 24.89 -5.47
CA PHE A 351 -25.16 23.57 -4.84
C PHE A 351 -24.00 22.69 -5.31
N ASP A 352 -23.64 22.74 -6.60
CA ASP A 352 -22.73 21.78 -7.24
C ASP A 352 -21.30 22.31 -7.41
N ASN A 353 -20.85 23.16 -6.50
CA ASN A 353 -19.53 23.75 -6.56
C ASN A 353 -18.45 22.75 -6.15
N ARG A 354 -17.23 22.95 -6.67
CA ARG A 354 -16.07 22.20 -6.22
C ARG A 354 -15.56 22.77 -4.90
N TYR A 355 -15.07 21.90 -4.02
CA TYR A 355 -14.40 22.30 -2.79
C TYR A 355 -12.99 22.84 -3.12
N ASP A 356 -12.95 24.11 -3.51
CA ASP A 356 -11.73 24.87 -3.82
C ASP A 356 -11.80 26.21 -3.08
N LEU A 357 -11.12 26.26 -1.93
CA LEU A 357 -11.12 27.44 -1.04
C LEU A 357 -10.51 28.67 -1.72
N ASN A 358 -9.47 28.49 -2.55
CA ASN A 358 -8.83 29.59 -3.28
C ASN A 358 -9.77 30.19 -4.32
N LYS A 359 -10.52 29.35 -5.04
CA LYS A 359 -11.54 29.82 -5.99
C LYS A 359 -12.69 30.52 -5.25
N ALA A 360 -13.16 29.93 -4.16
CA ALA A 360 -14.24 30.51 -3.36
C ALA A 360 -13.89 31.89 -2.80
N GLU A 361 -12.67 32.09 -2.30
CA GLU A 361 -12.19 33.40 -1.82
C GLU A 361 -12.16 34.44 -2.95
N ARG A 362 -11.61 34.09 -4.12
CA ARG A 362 -11.55 34.99 -5.28
C ARG A 362 -12.94 35.38 -5.80
N GLU A 363 -13.89 34.45 -5.73
CA GLU A 363 -15.25 34.64 -6.25
C GLU A 363 -16.24 35.17 -5.20
N GLY A 364 -15.82 35.31 -3.93
CA GLY A 364 -16.62 35.89 -2.85
C GLY A 364 -17.68 34.94 -2.29
N TYR A 365 -17.37 33.66 -2.17
CA TYR A 365 -18.25 32.63 -1.60
C TYR A 365 -17.59 31.94 -0.39
N GLU A 366 -18.42 31.40 0.51
CA GLU A 366 -18.03 30.46 1.55
C GLU A 366 -18.51 29.05 1.19
N LEU A 367 -17.65 28.04 1.36
CA LEU A 367 -17.97 26.65 1.03
C LEU A 367 -18.30 25.86 2.29
N THR A 368 -19.41 25.12 2.27
CA THR A 368 -19.71 24.12 3.31
C THR A 368 -18.68 23.00 3.25
N GLU A 369 -18.67 22.14 4.27
CA GLU A 369 -18.04 20.82 4.13
C GLU A 369 -18.58 20.08 2.90
N PRO A 370 -17.76 19.26 2.23
CA PRO A 370 -18.18 18.53 1.05
C PRO A 370 -19.18 17.43 1.41
N TYR A 371 -20.20 17.24 0.57
CA TYR A 371 -21.26 16.24 0.77
C TYR A 371 -21.14 15.03 -0.19
N LEU A 372 -20.30 15.12 -1.22
CA LEU A 372 -20.09 14.04 -2.19
C LEU A 372 -18.68 14.13 -2.76
N GLU A 373 -18.00 12.98 -2.87
CA GLU A 373 -16.70 12.87 -3.54
C GLU A 373 -16.83 12.02 -4.81
N SER A 374 -16.18 12.44 -5.90
CA SER A 374 -16.14 11.69 -7.16
C SER A 374 -14.75 11.74 -7.77
N THR A 375 -14.31 10.62 -8.35
CA THR A 375 -13.04 10.51 -9.07
C THR A 375 -13.22 10.83 -10.56
N ILE A 376 -12.10 11.04 -11.25
CA ILE A 376 -12.07 11.21 -12.70
C ILE A 376 -11.65 9.89 -13.35
N SER A 377 -12.40 9.49 -14.37
CA SER A 377 -12.11 8.35 -15.22
C SER A 377 -11.75 8.81 -16.63
N ARG A 378 -10.76 8.13 -17.21
CA ARG A 378 -10.40 8.27 -18.61
C ARG A 378 -11.13 7.22 -19.42
N ILE A 379 -11.89 7.65 -20.43
CA ILE A 379 -12.46 6.79 -21.46
C ILE A 379 -11.56 6.80 -22.70
N THR A 380 -11.28 5.62 -23.23
CA THR A 380 -10.59 5.41 -24.51
C THR A 380 -11.31 4.37 -25.34
N ASN A 381 -11.03 4.29 -26.64
CA ASN A 381 -11.43 3.14 -27.45
C ASN A 381 -10.59 1.92 -27.02
N LYS A 382 -11.18 0.73 -26.87
CA LYS A 382 -10.45 -0.51 -26.52
C LYS A 382 -9.29 -0.86 -27.44
N LYS A 383 -9.32 -0.37 -28.69
CA LYS A 383 -8.23 -0.57 -29.66
C LYS A 383 -7.05 0.38 -29.42
N PHE A 384 -7.24 1.42 -28.62
CA PHE A 384 -6.21 2.39 -28.31
C PHE A 384 -5.14 1.76 -27.41
N THR A 385 -3.87 2.02 -27.72
CA THR A 385 -2.73 1.56 -26.92
C THR A 385 -1.73 2.72 -26.79
N GLY A 386 -1.19 2.91 -25.58
CA GLY A 386 -0.23 3.98 -25.29
C GLY A 386 -0.83 5.17 -24.53
N THR A 387 -0.17 6.32 -24.60
CA THR A 387 -0.55 7.56 -23.92
C THR A 387 -1.39 8.46 -24.84
N PRO A 388 -2.56 8.95 -24.40
CA PRO A 388 -3.39 9.84 -25.21
C PRO A 388 -2.63 11.09 -25.64
N LYS A 389 -2.72 11.48 -26.92
CA LYS A 389 -2.17 12.73 -27.45
C LYS A 389 -3.27 13.75 -27.71
N THR A 390 -4.44 13.29 -28.15
CA THR A 390 -5.61 14.11 -28.46
C THR A 390 -6.74 13.84 -27.47
N ILE A 391 -7.25 14.87 -26.81
CA ILE A 391 -8.26 14.75 -25.76
C ILE A 391 -9.55 15.44 -26.18
N ALA A 392 -10.68 14.73 -26.12
CA ALA A 392 -12.00 15.32 -26.29
C ALA A 392 -12.55 15.81 -24.95
N THR A 393 -13.05 17.05 -24.91
CA THR A 393 -13.70 17.61 -23.73
C THR A 393 -14.75 18.66 -24.13
N VAL A 394 -15.71 18.92 -23.24
CA VAL A 394 -16.61 20.06 -23.38
C VAL A 394 -15.87 21.34 -22.97
N LYS A 395 -16.04 22.40 -23.76
CA LYS A 395 -15.46 23.72 -23.48
C LYS A 395 -16.02 24.27 -22.15
N GLU A 396 -15.17 24.89 -21.32
CA GLU A 396 -15.57 25.47 -20.01
C GLU A 396 -16.15 24.42 -19.02
N SER A 397 -15.90 23.12 -19.27
CA SER A 397 -16.17 22.09 -18.27
C SER A 397 -15.20 22.23 -17.10
N ASP A 398 -15.68 21.89 -15.93
CA ASP A 398 -14.89 21.82 -14.71
C ASP A 398 -13.75 20.80 -14.80
N ILE A 399 -13.95 19.69 -15.53
CA ILE A 399 -12.86 18.74 -15.85
C ILE A 399 -11.84 19.38 -16.79
N ALA A 400 -12.28 20.17 -17.79
CA ALA A 400 -11.36 20.91 -18.64
C ALA A 400 -10.51 21.88 -17.80
N GLU A 401 -11.16 22.76 -17.03
CA GLU A 401 -10.56 23.81 -16.19
C GLU A 401 -9.67 23.27 -15.05
N GLY A 402 -10.12 22.23 -14.35
CA GLY A 402 -9.39 21.71 -13.19
C GLY A 402 -8.37 20.63 -13.52
N TYR A 403 -8.72 19.67 -14.37
CA TYR A 403 -7.90 18.49 -14.62
C TYR A 403 -7.11 18.59 -15.92
N ILE A 404 -7.79 18.81 -17.05
CA ILE A 404 -7.13 18.79 -18.38
C ILE A 404 -6.14 19.95 -18.51
N PHE A 405 -6.50 21.18 -18.10
CA PHE A 405 -5.58 22.30 -18.13
C PHE A 405 -4.42 22.16 -17.15
N LYS A 406 -4.57 21.40 -16.06
CA LYS A 406 -3.50 21.18 -15.09
C LYS A 406 -2.50 20.13 -15.57
N TYR A 407 -2.98 18.96 -16.01
CA TYR A 407 -2.12 17.79 -16.30
C TYR A 407 -1.92 17.48 -17.78
N HIS A 408 -2.67 18.10 -18.69
CA HIS A 408 -2.66 17.78 -20.12
C HIS A 408 -2.35 19.00 -21.02
N LYS A 409 -1.53 19.94 -20.54
CA LYS A 409 -1.17 21.18 -21.27
C LYS A 409 -0.49 20.94 -22.62
N THR A 410 0.25 19.85 -22.77
CA THR A 410 0.97 19.49 -24.01
C THR A 410 0.12 18.68 -24.99
N ASN A 411 -1.09 18.28 -24.60
CA ASN A 411 -1.99 17.48 -25.41
C ASN A 411 -2.83 18.36 -26.35
N LYS A 412 -3.20 17.82 -27.51
CA LYS A 412 -4.13 18.49 -28.42
C LYS A 412 -5.56 18.33 -27.88
N VAL A 413 -6.14 19.40 -27.35
CA VAL A 413 -7.52 19.38 -26.83
C VAL A 413 -8.51 19.72 -27.95
N LEU A 414 -9.52 18.87 -28.13
CA LEU A 414 -10.64 19.07 -29.04
C LEU A 414 -11.89 19.40 -28.23
N TYR A 415 -12.49 20.55 -28.53
CA TYR A 415 -13.66 21.05 -27.82
C TYR A 415 -14.95 20.66 -28.53
N PHE A 416 -15.88 20.10 -27.78
CA PHE A 416 -17.22 19.74 -28.25
C PHE A 416 -18.31 20.43 -27.44
N LYS A 417 -19.55 20.35 -27.91
CA LYS A 417 -20.70 21.00 -27.27
C LYS A 417 -21.29 20.15 -26.14
N THR A 418 -21.30 18.84 -26.32
CA THR A 418 -21.88 17.89 -25.37
C THR A 418 -20.88 16.79 -25.01
N LEU A 419 -21.14 16.08 -23.91
CA LEU A 419 -20.37 14.89 -23.53
C LEU A 419 -20.55 13.76 -24.55
N ASP A 420 -21.74 13.63 -25.14
CA ASP A 420 -22.02 12.65 -26.21
C ASP A 420 -21.09 12.85 -27.41
N ASP A 421 -20.92 14.10 -27.86
CA ASP A 421 -20.00 14.44 -28.94
C ASP A 421 -18.54 14.07 -28.60
N CYS A 422 -18.15 14.22 -27.33
CA CYS A 422 -16.81 13.84 -26.87
C CYS A 422 -16.59 12.33 -26.94
N VAL A 423 -17.57 11.54 -26.49
CA VAL A 423 -17.52 10.08 -26.53
C VAL A 423 -17.55 9.58 -27.98
N ASP A 424 -18.37 10.18 -28.84
CA ASP A 424 -18.39 9.90 -30.28
C ASP A 424 -17.06 10.21 -30.96
N ALA A 425 -16.37 11.27 -30.53
CA ALA A 425 -15.02 11.58 -31.02
C ALA A 425 -14.00 10.50 -30.66
N VAL A 426 -14.11 9.90 -29.46
CA VAL A 426 -13.27 8.77 -29.04
C VAL A 426 -13.62 7.49 -29.82
N LEU A 427 -14.91 7.20 -29.99
CA LEU A 427 -15.38 6.04 -30.76
C LEU A 427 -14.97 6.09 -32.23
N SER A 428 -15.03 7.27 -32.85
CA SER A 428 -14.63 7.51 -34.23
C SER A 428 -13.12 7.66 -34.44
N GLY A 429 -12.33 7.73 -33.36
CA GLY A 429 -10.88 7.92 -33.41
C GLY A 429 -10.44 9.36 -33.75
N LYS A 430 -11.36 10.33 -33.68
CA LYS A 430 -11.02 11.77 -33.78
C LYS A 430 -10.26 12.27 -32.55
N ALA A 431 -10.50 11.66 -31.39
CA ALA A 431 -9.77 11.87 -30.16
C ALA A 431 -9.28 10.52 -29.60
N ASP A 432 -8.15 10.55 -28.87
CA ASP A 432 -7.59 9.35 -28.24
C ASP A 432 -8.31 9.01 -26.93
N ALA A 433 -8.69 10.05 -26.17
CA ALA A 433 -9.33 9.91 -24.87
C ALA A 433 -10.34 11.03 -24.58
N ALA A 434 -11.28 10.75 -23.68
CA ALA A 434 -12.11 11.74 -22.99
C ALA A 434 -11.99 11.51 -21.48
N TYR A 435 -12.03 12.59 -20.69
CA TYR A 435 -11.99 12.52 -19.23
C TYR A 435 -13.34 12.93 -18.67
N LEU A 436 -13.93 12.06 -17.86
CA LEU A 436 -15.29 12.19 -17.33
C LEU A 436 -15.29 11.85 -15.83
N TYR A 437 -16.31 12.30 -15.10
CA TYR A 437 -16.55 11.77 -13.76
C TYR A 437 -16.81 10.26 -13.83
N THR A 438 -16.33 9.52 -12.84
CA THR A 438 -16.40 8.04 -12.84
C THR A 438 -17.81 7.52 -13.07
N TYR A 439 -18.84 8.08 -12.40
CA TYR A 439 -20.23 7.65 -12.61
C TYR A 439 -20.74 7.97 -14.02
N THR A 440 -20.37 9.11 -14.59
CA THR A 440 -20.68 9.44 -15.99
C THR A 440 -19.95 8.48 -16.94
N ALA A 441 -18.70 8.14 -16.65
CA ALA A 441 -17.93 7.21 -17.47
C ALA A 441 -18.56 5.82 -17.48
N GLN A 442 -18.91 5.29 -16.31
CA GLN A 442 -19.61 4.02 -16.15
C GLN A 442 -20.93 3.97 -16.91
N GLN A 443 -21.68 5.08 -16.93
CA GLN A 443 -22.89 5.19 -17.74
C GLN A 443 -22.61 4.95 -19.24
N TYR A 444 -21.60 5.62 -19.80
CA TYR A 444 -21.25 5.46 -21.21
C TYR A 444 -20.70 4.07 -21.52
N ILE A 445 -19.95 3.46 -20.59
CA ILE A 445 -19.53 2.05 -20.73
C ILE A 445 -20.76 1.12 -20.72
N TYR A 446 -21.74 1.39 -19.87
CA TYR A 446 -22.97 0.60 -19.77
C TYR A 446 -23.84 0.73 -21.04
N GLU A 447 -23.98 1.95 -21.57
CA GLU A 447 -24.74 2.25 -22.79
C GLU A 447 -24.05 1.76 -24.09
N ASP A 448 -22.74 1.47 -24.05
CA ASP A 448 -21.99 0.95 -25.20
C ASP A 448 -22.30 -0.53 -25.51
N ASP A 449 -23.36 -0.74 -26.29
CA ASP A 449 -23.77 -2.05 -26.81
C ASP A 449 -22.73 -2.76 -27.69
N ARG A 450 -21.77 -2.01 -28.26
CA ARG A 450 -20.73 -2.54 -29.14
C ARG A 450 -19.44 -2.87 -28.40
N ASN A 451 -19.37 -2.57 -27.10
CA ASN A 451 -18.26 -2.89 -26.22
C ASN A 451 -16.90 -2.37 -26.75
N GLN A 452 -16.92 -1.17 -27.32
CA GLN A 452 -15.79 -0.48 -27.94
C GLN A 452 -15.05 0.46 -26.98
N LEU A 453 -15.65 0.87 -25.86
CA LEU A 453 -15.06 1.77 -24.88
C LEU A 453 -14.37 1.02 -23.74
N GLN A 454 -13.30 1.62 -23.20
CA GLN A 454 -12.60 1.18 -22.01
C GLN A 454 -12.41 2.34 -21.05
N GLU A 455 -12.73 2.08 -19.80
CA GLU A 455 -12.49 2.99 -18.68
C GLU A 455 -11.11 2.71 -18.03
N THR A 456 -10.44 3.77 -17.60
CA THR A 456 -9.29 3.71 -16.69
C THR A 456 -9.49 4.74 -15.59
N LEU A 457 -9.57 4.28 -14.34
CA LEU A 457 -9.70 5.14 -13.16
C LEU A 457 -8.41 5.93 -12.92
N ILE A 458 -8.53 7.21 -12.57
CA ILE A 458 -7.41 8.07 -12.14
C ILE A 458 -7.55 8.32 -10.62
N PRO A 459 -6.84 7.57 -9.76
CA PRO A 459 -7.10 7.58 -8.32
C PRO A 459 -6.59 8.82 -7.57
N ASN A 460 -5.64 9.57 -8.14
CA ASN A 460 -4.98 10.69 -7.45
C ASN A 460 -5.68 12.06 -7.66
N ASP A 461 -6.85 12.08 -8.30
CA ASP A 461 -7.61 13.32 -8.54
C ASP A 461 -9.09 13.12 -8.19
N THR A 462 -9.40 13.44 -6.92
CA THR A 462 -10.76 13.41 -6.38
C THR A 462 -11.37 14.80 -6.40
N VAL A 463 -12.57 14.90 -6.94
CA VAL A 463 -13.39 16.11 -6.94
C VAL A 463 -14.40 16.00 -5.81
N LYS A 464 -14.35 16.97 -4.90
CA LYS A 464 -15.30 17.08 -3.80
C LYS A 464 -16.35 18.14 -4.12
N PHE A 465 -17.63 17.80 -3.97
CA PHE A 465 -18.76 18.68 -4.18
C PHE A 465 -19.21 19.31 -2.86
N ALA A 466 -19.42 20.61 -2.88
CA ALA A 466 -19.82 21.40 -1.71
C ALA A 466 -20.81 22.51 -2.11
N MET A 467 -21.56 22.99 -1.12
CA MET A 467 -22.46 24.14 -1.31
C MET A 467 -21.65 25.43 -1.14
N ALA A 468 -21.80 26.37 -2.07
CA ALA A 468 -21.23 27.70 -1.96
C ALA A 468 -22.31 28.70 -1.58
N VAL A 469 -22.07 29.50 -0.54
CA VAL A 469 -22.94 30.57 -0.05
C VAL A 469 -22.26 31.91 -0.33
N GLU A 470 -22.98 32.88 -0.91
CA GLU A 470 -22.41 34.20 -1.21
C GLU A 470 -22.00 34.92 0.09
N GLN A 471 -20.79 35.48 0.17
CA GLN A 471 -20.27 36.15 1.38
C GLN A 471 -21.13 37.34 1.84
N LYS A 472 -21.94 37.92 0.93
CA LYS A 472 -22.87 39.01 1.23
C LYS A 472 -24.16 38.53 1.93
N GLU A 473 -24.40 37.22 1.95
CA GLU A 473 -25.50 36.63 2.71
C GLU A 473 -25.17 36.58 4.21
N ASP A 474 -26.19 36.36 5.02
CA ASP A 474 -26.04 36.27 6.47
C ASP A 474 -25.15 35.05 6.83
N PRO A 475 -24.06 35.21 7.61
CA PRO A 475 -23.24 34.08 8.10
C PRO A 475 -24.06 32.98 8.80
N VAL A 476 -25.24 33.34 9.32
CA VAL A 476 -26.21 32.40 9.88
C VAL A 476 -26.72 31.40 8.83
N LEU A 477 -26.91 31.81 7.57
CA LEU A 477 -27.30 30.92 6.47
C LEU A 477 -26.23 29.88 6.19
N PHE A 478 -24.96 30.29 6.12
CA PHE A 478 -23.83 29.37 5.98
C PHE A 478 -23.81 28.34 7.11
N SER A 479 -23.92 28.80 8.37
CA SER A 479 -23.94 27.91 9.54
C SER A 479 -25.08 26.88 9.48
N ILE A 480 -26.28 27.29 9.07
CA ILE A 480 -27.44 26.40 8.92
C ILE A 480 -27.15 25.32 7.87
N LEU A 481 -26.72 25.72 6.68
CA LEU A 481 -26.47 24.80 5.56
C LEU A 481 -25.31 23.84 5.88
N ASN A 482 -24.24 24.35 6.49
CA ASN A 482 -23.10 23.52 6.89
C ASN A 482 -23.49 22.47 7.95
N LYS A 483 -24.33 22.84 8.93
CA LYS A 483 -24.87 21.89 9.93
C LYS A 483 -25.80 20.85 9.30
N ALA A 484 -26.58 21.23 8.30
CA ALA A 484 -27.44 20.31 7.57
C ALA A 484 -26.60 19.31 6.76
N VAL A 485 -25.58 19.77 6.03
CA VAL A 485 -24.63 18.90 5.33
C VAL A 485 -23.96 17.92 6.30
N LEU A 486 -23.41 18.41 7.41
CA LEU A 486 -22.75 17.58 8.44
C LEU A 486 -23.69 16.60 9.16
N SER A 487 -25.01 16.75 9.01
CA SER A 487 -25.98 15.86 9.62
C SER A 487 -26.30 14.64 8.76
N ILE A 488 -26.02 14.69 7.45
CA ILE A 488 -26.27 13.58 6.54
C ILE A 488 -25.13 12.58 6.70
N SER A 489 -25.48 11.31 6.87
CA SER A 489 -24.47 10.27 7.00
C SER A 489 -23.93 9.85 5.63
N ASP A 490 -22.68 9.36 5.60
CA ASP A 490 -22.11 8.76 4.39
C ASP A 490 -22.99 7.61 3.86
N GLU A 491 -23.66 6.86 4.75
CA GLU A 491 -24.59 5.79 4.40
C GLU A 491 -25.84 6.31 3.65
N ASP A 492 -26.38 7.47 4.04
CA ASP A 492 -27.51 8.10 3.37
C ASP A 492 -27.12 8.55 1.94
N ILE A 493 -25.93 9.15 1.81
CA ILE A 493 -25.39 9.57 0.50
C ILE A 493 -25.15 8.35 -0.38
N ASP A 494 -24.52 7.29 0.15
CA ASP A 494 -24.28 6.05 -0.58
C ASP A 494 -25.59 5.39 -1.02
N HIS A 495 -26.62 5.40 -0.17
CA HIS A 495 -27.95 4.90 -0.54
C HIS A 495 -28.55 5.70 -1.70
N ILE A 496 -28.51 7.03 -1.65
CA ILE A 496 -28.99 7.91 -2.74
C ILE A 496 -28.22 7.63 -4.05
N VAL A 497 -26.90 7.53 -3.96
CA VAL A 497 -26.02 7.21 -5.11
C VAL A 497 -26.38 5.85 -5.70
N GLN A 498 -26.50 4.81 -4.87
CA GLN A 498 -26.84 3.47 -5.34
C GLN A 498 -28.24 3.40 -5.94
N GLU A 499 -29.26 4.03 -5.33
CA GLU A 499 -30.61 4.05 -5.85
C GLU A 499 -30.67 4.69 -7.25
N LYS A 500 -29.93 5.80 -7.45
CA LYS A 500 -29.98 6.56 -8.72
C LYS A 500 -28.99 6.09 -9.79
N ILE A 501 -27.88 5.44 -9.40
CA ILE A 501 -26.78 5.04 -10.31
C ILE A 501 -26.67 3.51 -10.46
N SER A 502 -27.53 2.71 -9.83
CA SER A 502 -27.51 1.25 -10.00
C SER A 502 -27.64 0.85 -11.47
N TYR A 503 -26.53 0.46 -12.09
CA TYR A 503 -26.50 -0.19 -13.39
C TYR A 503 -26.77 -1.69 -13.18
N PRO A 504 -27.98 -2.20 -13.47
CA PRO A 504 -28.24 -3.63 -13.36
C PRO A 504 -27.30 -4.40 -14.29
N VAL A 505 -27.01 -5.66 -13.96
CA VAL A 505 -26.28 -6.56 -14.86
C VAL A 505 -27.02 -6.60 -16.20
N LYS A 506 -26.38 -6.10 -17.26
CA LYS A 506 -26.96 -5.95 -18.60
C LYS A 506 -27.59 -7.28 -19.06
N GLU A 507 -28.88 -7.28 -19.42
CA GLU A 507 -29.53 -8.46 -19.98
C GLU A 507 -28.76 -8.93 -21.24
N PHE A 508 -28.65 -10.25 -21.41
CA PHE A 508 -27.85 -10.84 -22.48
C PHE A 508 -28.33 -10.41 -23.87
N SER A 509 -27.52 -9.60 -24.57
CA SER A 509 -27.75 -9.24 -25.96
C SER A 509 -26.96 -10.14 -26.90
N VAL A 510 -27.67 -10.94 -27.72
CA VAL A 510 -27.07 -11.79 -28.76
C VAL A 510 -26.16 -10.96 -29.67
N ARG A 511 -26.61 -9.75 -30.06
CA ARG A 511 -25.83 -8.83 -30.89
C ARG A 511 -24.55 -8.39 -30.19
N GLY A 512 -24.64 -7.97 -28.93
CA GLY A 512 -23.47 -7.57 -28.11
C GLY A 512 -22.45 -8.70 -27.93
N TYR A 513 -22.92 -9.94 -27.76
CA TYR A 513 -22.06 -11.13 -27.67
C TYR A 513 -21.23 -11.36 -28.94
N PHE A 514 -21.85 -11.24 -30.13
CA PHE A 514 -21.15 -11.41 -31.41
C PHE A 514 -20.15 -10.29 -31.72
N TYR A 515 -20.43 -9.04 -31.30
CA TYR A 515 -19.47 -7.93 -31.45
C TYR A 515 -18.31 -8.00 -30.46
N SER A 516 -18.57 -8.42 -29.22
CA SER A 516 -17.52 -8.62 -28.21
C SER A 516 -16.64 -9.84 -28.47
N ASN A 517 -17.13 -10.82 -29.23
CA ASN A 517 -16.43 -12.06 -29.53
C ASN A 517 -16.35 -12.30 -31.05
N PRO A 518 -15.39 -11.69 -31.76
CA PRO A 518 -15.22 -11.90 -33.20
C PRO A 518 -15.03 -13.37 -33.59
N TRP A 519 -14.46 -14.17 -32.68
CA TRP A 519 -14.32 -15.62 -32.86
C TRP A 519 -15.67 -16.36 -32.90
N ALA A 520 -16.72 -15.83 -32.27
CA ALA A 520 -18.06 -16.40 -32.28
C ALA A 520 -18.67 -16.38 -33.70
N TRP A 521 -18.36 -15.37 -34.52
CA TRP A 521 -18.70 -15.37 -35.95
C TRP A 521 -18.00 -16.51 -36.70
N GLY A 522 -16.73 -16.77 -36.38
CA GLY A 522 -15.97 -17.88 -36.94
C GLY A 522 -16.55 -19.24 -36.53
N VAL A 523 -16.97 -19.40 -35.27
CA VAL A 523 -17.60 -20.63 -34.76
C VAL A 523 -19.00 -20.82 -35.35
N ALA A 524 -19.80 -19.76 -35.45
CA ALA A 524 -21.12 -19.83 -36.10
C ALA A 524 -20.98 -20.20 -37.59
N GLY A 525 -20.04 -19.59 -38.30
CA GLY A 525 -19.70 -19.97 -39.68
C GLY A 525 -19.22 -21.40 -39.81
N LEU A 526 -18.33 -21.85 -38.91
CA LEU A 526 -17.85 -23.23 -38.85
C LEU A 526 -18.98 -24.20 -38.53
N ALA A 527 -19.92 -23.85 -37.65
CA ALA A 527 -21.08 -24.66 -37.32
C ALA A 527 -22.01 -24.82 -38.53
N VAL A 528 -22.21 -23.77 -39.33
CA VAL A 528 -22.95 -23.84 -40.60
C VAL A 528 -22.21 -24.73 -41.60
N VAL A 529 -20.88 -24.61 -41.73
CA VAL A 529 -20.07 -25.49 -42.60
C VAL A 529 -20.09 -26.94 -42.11
N LEU A 530 -20.06 -27.17 -40.80
CA LEU A 530 -20.16 -28.49 -40.18
C LEU A 530 -21.56 -29.09 -40.33
N LEU A 531 -22.61 -28.27 -40.29
CA LEU A 531 -23.98 -28.70 -40.60
C LEU A 531 -24.12 -29.08 -42.07
N ILE A 532 -23.61 -28.25 -42.99
CA ILE A 532 -23.64 -28.55 -44.44
C ILE A 532 -22.80 -29.80 -44.75
N SER A 533 -21.56 -29.86 -44.24
CA SER A 533 -20.69 -31.02 -44.42
C SER A 533 -21.21 -32.27 -43.72
N GLY A 534 -21.87 -32.13 -42.56
CA GLY A 534 -22.55 -33.20 -41.84
C GLY A 534 -23.77 -33.71 -42.60
N THR A 535 -24.51 -32.83 -43.28
CA THR A 535 -25.63 -33.20 -44.14
C THR A 535 -25.14 -33.92 -45.41
N VAL A 536 -24.06 -33.43 -46.03
CA VAL A 536 -23.37 -34.08 -47.15
C VAL A 536 -22.78 -35.43 -46.74
N PHE A 537 -22.16 -35.50 -45.55
CA PHE A 537 -21.63 -36.73 -44.97
C PHE A 537 -22.74 -37.72 -44.60
N TRP A 538 -23.90 -37.25 -44.13
CA TRP A 538 -25.06 -38.08 -43.84
C TRP A 538 -25.64 -38.68 -45.12
N VAL A 539 -25.73 -37.89 -46.20
CA VAL A 539 -26.13 -38.36 -47.53
C VAL A 539 -25.11 -39.36 -48.12
N TYR A 540 -23.81 -39.10 -47.93
CA TYR A 540 -22.73 -40.01 -48.34
C TYR A 540 -22.71 -41.32 -47.52
N ARG A 541 -22.91 -41.23 -46.21
CA ARG A 541 -22.91 -42.37 -45.27
C ARG A 541 -24.15 -43.25 -45.45
N ARG A 542 -25.31 -42.65 -45.78
CA ARG A 542 -26.54 -43.39 -46.12
C ARG A 542 -26.37 -44.21 -47.42
N LYS A 543 -25.49 -43.76 -48.32
CA LYS A 543 -25.12 -44.47 -49.56
C LYS A 543 -24.10 -45.61 -49.31
N ASN A 544 -23.13 -45.41 -48.41
CA ASN A 544 -22.10 -46.41 -48.09
C ASN A 544 -22.54 -47.51 -47.11
N ARG A 545 -23.57 -47.28 -46.29
CA ARG A 545 -24.06 -48.26 -45.29
C ARG A 545 -24.83 -49.46 -45.85
N ARG A 546 -24.95 -49.57 -47.17
CA ARG A 546 -25.70 -50.66 -47.81
C ARG A 546 -24.83 -51.75 -48.45
N LEU A 547 -23.50 -51.65 -48.36
CA LEU A 547 -22.56 -52.58 -49.01
C LEU A 547 -21.66 -53.31 -47.97
N GLU A 548 -22.26 -54.31 -47.34
CA GLU A 548 -21.71 -55.64 -47.01
C GLU A 548 -20.64 -55.91 -45.93
N GLN A 549 -19.72 -55.03 -45.52
CA GLN A 549 -18.49 -55.52 -44.82
C GLN A 549 -18.32 -55.07 -43.36
N GLU A 550 -19.44 -55.02 -42.66
CA GLU A 550 -19.69 -54.39 -41.35
C GLU A 550 -19.51 -55.30 -40.10
N LYS A 551 -18.86 -56.48 -40.16
CA LYS A 551 -18.62 -57.30 -38.93
C LYS A 551 -17.20 -57.82 -38.67
N SER A 552 -16.40 -58.12 -39.69
CA SER A 552 -15.12 -58.83 -39.48
C SER A 552 -13.89 -57.92 -39.26
N ARG A 553 -13.93 -56.64 -39.70
CA ARG A 553 -12.81 -55.69 -39.59
C ARG A 553 -12.79 -54.81 -38.33
N GLU A 554 -13.89 -54.70 -37.60
CA GLU A 554 -13.96 -53.87 -36.37
C GLU A 554 -13.31 -54.54 -35.16
N PHE A 555 -13.42 -55.87 -35.03
CA PHE A 555 -12.86 -56.63 -33.92
C PHE A 555 -11.31 -56.68 -33.93
N GLU A 556 -10.69 -56.93 -35.09
CA GLU A 556 -9.22 -56.91 -35.23
C GLU A 556 -8.61 -55.52 -34.97
N ARG A 557 -9.28 -54.44 -35.39
CA ARG A 557 -8.82 -53.06 -35.14
C ARG A 557 -8.91 -52.68 -33.67
N PHE A 558 -9.95 -53.13 -32.96
CA PHE A 558 -10.14 -52.87 -31.54
C PHE A 558 -9.04 -53.53 -30.69
N ILE A 559 -8.77 -54.83 -30.87
CA ILE A 559 -7.72 -55.52 -30.11
C ILE A 559 -6.31 -54.97 -30.46
N THR A 560 -6.08 -54.56 -31.71
CA THR A 560 -4.81 -53.94 -32.13
C THR A 560 -4.57 -52.60 -31.43
N TYR A 561 -5.59 -51.77 -31.29
CA TYR A 561 -5.49 -50.49 -30.58
C TYR A 561 -5.21 -50.71 -29.08
N VAL A 562 -5.89 -51.67 -28.46
CA VAL A 562 -5.78 -51.93 -27.03
C VAL A 562 -4.45 -52.60 -26.65
N CYS A 563 -3.90 -53.48 -27.51
CA CYS A 563 -2.57 -54.07 -27.33
C CYS A 563 -1.42 -53.06 -27.53
N ARG A 564 -1.64 -51.95 -28.23
CA ARG A 564 -0.65 -50.85 -28.34
C ARG A 564 -0.66 -49.91 -27.14
N ALA A 565 -1.80 -49.79 -26.46
CA ALA A 565 -1.99 -48.85 -25.35
C ALA A 565 -1.65 -49.44 -23.97
N ASN A 566 -1.52 -50.77 -23.89
CA ASN A 566 -1.26 -51.53 -22.67
C ASN A 566 -0.07 -52.46 -22.89
N ASP A 567 0.74 -52.67 -21.86
CA ASP A 567 1.92 -53.53 -21.89
C ASP A 567 1.57 -55.02 -22.01
N ALA A 568 0.40 -55.41 -21.51
CA ALA A 568 -0.15 -56.75 -21.74
C ALA A 568 -1.68 -56.70 -21.75
N VAL A 569 -2.28 -57.49 -22.64
CA VAL A 569 -3.72 -57.74 -22.73
C VAL A 569 -3.95 -59.23 -22.68
N MET A 570 -4.73 -59.69 -21.71
CA MET A 570 -4.99 -61.12 -21.49
C MET A 570 -6.50 -61.37 -21.43
N GLU A 571 -6.92 -62.53 -21.90
CA GLU A 571 -8.27 -63.07 -21.79
C GLU A 571 -8.24 -64.30 -20.89
N TYR A 572 -9.08 -64.30 -19.87
CA TYR A 572 -9.26 -65.43 -18.98
C TYR A 572 -10.62 -66.07 -19.21
N ILE A 573 -10.59 -67.35 -19.61
CA ILE A 573 -11.78 -68.17 -19.80
C ILE A 573 -12.03 -68.97 -18.52
N LEU A 574 -13.18 -68.72 -17.89
CA LEU A 574 -13.46 -69.18 -16.53
C LEU A 574 -13.81 -70.67 -16.42
N GLU A 575 -14.47 -71.24 -17.43
CA GLU A 575 -14.90 -72.66 -17.43
C GLU A 575 -13.71 -73.62 -17.58
N ASP A 576 -12.78 -73.31 -18.50
CA ASP A 576 -11.60 -74.15 -18.78
C ASP A 576 -10.35 -73.77 -17.96
N ASN A 577 -10.43 -72.69 -17.18
CA ASN A 577 -9.32 -72.08 -16.44
C ASN A 577 -8.09 -71.79 -17.31
N LYS A 578 -8.32 -71.33 -18.55
CA LYS A 578 -7.28 -71.01 -19.54
C LYS A 578 -7.12 -69.51 -19.69
N ILE A 579 -5.86 -69.06 -19.78
CA ILE A 579 -5.52 -67.67 -20.05
C ILE A 579 -4.86 -67.58 -21.41
N PHE A 580 -5.34 -66.65 -22.21
CA PHE A 580 -4.73 -66.32 -23.49
C PHE A 580 -4.16 -64.91 -23.42
N SER A 581 -2.88 -64.76 -23.78
CA SER A 581 -2.32 -63.43 -23.99
C SER A 581 -2.46 -63.05 -25.45
N TYR A 582 -2.81 -61.79 -25.69
CA TYR A 582 -2.80 -61.21 -27.03
C TYR A 582 -1.47 -60.50 -27.22
N GLN A 583 -0.68 -60.97 -28.19
CA GLN A 583 0.59 -60.35 -28.57
C GLN A 583 0.53 -59.88 -30.03
N MET A 584 1.09 -58.70 -30.29
CA MET A 584 1.18 -58.16 -31.65
C MET A 584 2.52 -58.59 -32.26
N ASN A 585 2.47 -59.33 -33.37
CA ASN A 585 3.66 -59.72 -34.13
C ASN A 585 3.46 -59.36 -35.60
N GLU A 586 4.37 -58.55 -36.15
CA GLU A 586 4.35 -58.05 -37.55
C GLU A 586 3.00 -57.51 -38.07
N GLY A 587 2.19 -56.91 -37.19
CA GLY A 587 0.92 -56.28 -37.56
C GLY A 587 -0.31 -57.21 -37.49
N HIS A 588 -0.14 -58.46 -37.06
CA HIS A 588 -1.22 -59.38 -36.76
C HIS A 588 -1.27 -59.70 -35.25
N ILE A 589 -2.48 -60.00 -34.76
CA ILE A 589 -2.69 -60.40 -33.37
C ILE A 589 -2.54 -61.92 -33.29
N LEU A 590 -1.58 -62.38 -32.50
CA LEU A 590 -1.44 -63.78 -32.12
C LEU A 590 -2.06 -63.97 -30.75
N LYS A 591 -3.01 -64.92 -30.67
CA LYS A 591 -3.58 -65.40 -29.41
C LYS A 591 -2.78 -66.62 -28.97
N GLN A 592 -2.03 -66.49 -27.88
CA GLN A 592 -1.21 -67.57 -27.36
C GLN A 592 -1.70 -67.97 -25.97
N GLU A 593 -1.91 -69.26 -25.76
CA GLU A 593 -2.23 -69.80 -24.44
C GLU A 593 -1.03 -69.61 -23.52
N GLU A 594 -1.20 -68.84 -22.45
CA GLU A 594 -0.20 -68.69 -21.41
C GLU A 594 -0.57 -69.57 -20.22
N MET A 595 0.43 -70.28 -19.70
CA MET A 595 0.33 -70.90 -18.37
C MET A 595 0.54 -69.80 -17.32
N LEU A 596 -0.42 -68.87 -17.22
CA LEU A 596 -0.41 -67.84 -16.18
C LEU A 596 -1.29 -68.29 -15.01
N LEU A 597 -0.83 -68.00 -13.79
CA LEU A 597 -1.47 -68.46 -12.57
C LEU A 597 -2.44 -67.40 -12.05
N LEU A 598 -3.75 -67.61 -12.23
CA LEU A 598 -4.80 -66.83 -11.58
C LEU A 598 -5.17 -67.46 -10.23
N GLY A 599 -5.29 -66.63 -9.19
CA GLY A 599 -5.55 -67.04 -7.81
C GLY A 599 -4.35 -66.82 -6.86
N SER A 600 -4.19 -67.70 -5.87
CA SER A 600 -3.29 -67.57 -4.71
C SER A 600 -1.80 -67.29 -5.02
N GLN A 601 -1.38 -67.41 -6.29
CA GLN A 601 0.01 -67.19 -6.70
C GLN A 601 0.31 -65.73 -7.14
N LEU A 602 -0.69 -64.87 -7.37
CA LEU A 602 -0.49 -63.42 -7.64
C LEU A 602 0.17 -62.67 -6.46
N HIS A 603 -0.05 -63.15 -5.24
CA HIS A 603 0.52 -62.62 -3.99
C HIS A 603 2.05 -62.46 -4.06
N HIS A 604 2.76 -63.43 -4.68
CA HIS A 604 4.22 -63.46 -4.70
C HIS A 604 4.84 -62.34 -5.56
N ASN A 605 4.05 -61.78 -6.48
CA ASN A 605 4.52 -60.79 -7.44
C ASN A 605 4.03 -59.38 -7.13
N ILE A 606 3.21 -59.16 -6.10
CA ILE A 606 2.78 -57.81 -5.66
C ILE A 606 3.59 -57.42 -4.44
N HIS A 607 3.92 -56.13 -4.30
CA HIS A 607 4.66 -55.64 -3.14
C HIS A 607 3.84 -55.88 -1.85
N PRO A 608 4.46 -56.35 -0.75
CA PRO A 608 3.73 -56.75 0.46
C PRO A 608 2.78 -55.66 1.00
N GLU A 609 3.21 -54.40 0.99
CA GLU A 609 2.40 -53.24 1.45
C GLU A 609 1.17 -52.96 0.57
N ASP A 610 1.20 -53.31 -0.71
CA ASP A 610 0.08 -53.04 -1.62
C ASP A 610 -0.91 -54.22 -1.64
N TRP A 611 -0.48 -55.39 -1.20
CA TRP A 611 -1.27 -56.62 -1.24
C TRP A 611 -2.53 -56.52 -0.38
N GLU A 612 -2.43 -55.92 0.80
CA GLU A 612 -3.55 -55.76 1.73
C GLU A 612 -4.74 -55.00 1.09
N ASN A 613 -4.44 -54.03 0.23
CA ASN A 613 -5.44 -53.19 -0.45
C ASN A 613 -5.99 -53.79 -1.77
N VAL A 614 -5.33 -54.82 -2.30
CA VAL A 614 -5.61 -55.38 -3.64
C VAL A 614 -6.14 -56.81 -3.58
N ARG A 615 -5.89 -57.54 -2.48
CA ARG A 615 -6.30 -58.95 -2.28
C ARG A 615 -7.78 -59.19 -2.57
N ASP A 616 -8.67 -58.38 -2.00
CA ASP A 616 -10.14 -58.54 -2.16
C ASP A 616 -10.64 -58.22 -3.57
N LYS A 617 -9.83 -57.51 -4.37
CA LYS A 617 -10.13 -57.18 -5.76
C LYS A 617 -9.65 -58.28 -6.73
N CYS A 618 -8.68 -59.08 -6.31
CA CYS A 618 -8.11 -60.19 -7.08
C CYS A 618 -8.71 -61.55 -6.72
N ASP A 619 -9.76 -61.59 -5.90
CA ASP A 619 -10.41 -62.84 -5.49
C ASP A 619 -11.18 -63.50 -6.66
N LEU A 620 -11.02 -64.81 -6.83
CA LEU A 620 -11.60 -65.59 -7.93
C LEU A 620 -13.13 -65.57 -7.92
N ILE A 621 -13.75 -65.55 -6.74
CA ILE A 621 -15.21 -65.47 -6.60
C ILE A 621 -15.71 -64.14 -7.17
N ARG A 622 -14.98 -63.06 -6.90
CA ARG A 622 -15.32 -61.72 -7.38
C ARG A 622 -15.07 -61.56 -8.88
N ILE A 623 -13.99 -62.16 -9.39
CA ILE A 623 -13.70 -62.19 -10.83
C ILE A 623 -14.76 -62.99 -11.60
N ARG A 624 -15.28 -64.10 -11.04
CA ARG A 624 -16.42 -64.84 -11.63
C ARG A 624 -17.68 -63.99 -11.72
N LYS A 625 -18.08 -63.36 -10.61
CA LYS A 625 -19.21 -62.42 -10.60
C LYS A 625 -19.01 -61.25 -11.57
N LEU A 626 -17.77 -60.79 -11.75
CA LEU A 626 -17.45 -59.72 -12.68
C LEU A 626 -17.73 -60.15 -14.13
N ALA A 627 -17.36 -61.38 -14.50
CA ALA A 627 -17.59 -61.92 -15.83
C ALA A 627 -19.08 -62.07 -16.15
N GLU A 628 -19.86 -62.60 -15.21
CA GLU A 628 -21.32 -62.76 -15.34
C GLU A 628 -22.05 -61.41 -15.43
N SER A 629 -21.58 -60.40 -14.69
CA SER A 629 -22.22 -59.07 -14.63
C SER A 629 -21.73 -58.08 -15.70
N GLY A 630 -20.63 -58.38 -16.38
CA GLY A 630 -19.98 -57.47 -17.34
C GLY A 630 -19.35 -56.21 -16.72
N GLY A 631 -19.05 -56.23 -15.41
CA GLY A 631 -18.50 -55.08 -14.70
C GLY A 631 -16.99 -54.82 -14.95
N GLU A 632 -16.46 -53.75 -14.35
CA GLU A 632 -15.04 -53.36 -14.43
C GLU A 632 -14.40 -53.22 -13.03
N ILE A 633 -13.15 -53.67 -12.88
CA ILE A 633 -12.33 -53.46 -11.68
C ILE A 633 -11.00 -52.81 -12.07
N TYR A 634 -10.68 -51.69 -11.41
CA TYR A 634 -9.42 -50.99 -11.57
C TYR A 634 -8.61 -50.95 -10.27
N PHE A 635 -7.30 -51.17 -10.35
CA PHE A 635 -6.37 -50.89 -9.26
C PHE A 635 -4.93 -50.65 -9.75
N GLU A 636 -4.16 -49.93 -8.95
CA GLU A 636 -2.73 -49.70 -9.16
C GLU A 636 -1.95 -50.39 -8.05
N CYS A 637 -0.87 -51.09 -8.38
CA CYS A 637 0.03 -51.67 -7.38
C CYS A 637 1.44 -51.82 -7.91
N ARG A 638 2.39 -51.94 -6.98
CA ARG A 638 3.76 -52.32 -7.30
C ARG A 638 3.82 -53.83 -7.55
N SER A 639 4.24 -54.23 -8.74
CA SER A 639 4.37 -55.64 -9.11
C SER A 639 5.68 -55.97 -9.82
N ARG A 640 6.10 -57.23 -9.70
CA ARG A 640 7.28 -57.84 -10.28
C ARG A 640 6.86 -58.94 -11.25
N ARG A 641 6.83 -58.63 -12.56
CA ARG A 641 6.46 -59.62 -13.61
C ARG A 641 7.67 -60.28 -14.29
N LYS A 642 8.55 -59.50 -14.93
CA LYS A 642 9.71 -60.00 -15.69
C LYS A 642 11.06 -59.44 -15.21
N SER A 643 11.06 -58.45 -14.32
CA SER A 643 12.26 -57.82 -13.76
C SER A 643 12.48 -58.26 -12.31
N SER A 644 13.69 -58.09 -11.77
CA SER A 644 13.99 -58.37 -10.34
C SER A 644 13.43 -57.29 -9.39
N GLN A 645 13.02 -56.12 -9.90
CA GLN A 645 12.57 -54.97 -9.13
C GLN A 645 11.05 -54.76 -9.24
N TYR A 646 10.48 -54.17 -8.19
CA TYR A 646 9.07 -53.76 -8.17
C TYR A 646 8.88 -52.48 -8.99
N MET A 647 7.92 -52.52 -9.93
CA MET A 647 7.52 -51.34 -10.71
C MET A 647 6.02 -51.09 -10.53
N TRP A 648 5.57 -49.85 -10.74
CA TRP A 648 4.16 -49.51 -10.63
C TRP A 648 3.41 -49.91 -11.90
N PHE A 649 2.34 -50.65 -11.72
CA PHE A 649 1.43 -51.05 -12.80
C PHE A 649 -0.01 -50.72 -12.44
N SER A 650 -0.79 -50.34 -13.45
CA SER A 650 -2.25 -50.30 -13.37
C SER A 650 -2.84 -51.56 -13.99
N TYR A 651 -3.81 -52.13 -13.30
CA TYR A 651 -4.58 -53.32 -13.70
C TYR A 651 -6.04 -52.92 -13.90
N THR A 652 -6.57 -53.24 -15.07
CA THR A 652 -8.00 -53.11 -15.39
C THR A 652 -8.55 -54.47 -15.78
N LEU A 653 -9.55 -54.97 -15.05
CA LEU A 653 -10.24 -56.22 -15.35
C LEU A 653 -11.66 -55.89 -15.81
N GLN A 654 -12.08 -56.45 -16.94
CA GLN A 654 -13.40 -56.23 -17.52
C GLN A 654 -14.08 -57.56 -17.82
N GLY A 655 -15.26 -57.77 -17.24
CA GLY A 655 -16.08 -58.94 -17.51
C GLY A 655 -16.76 -58.87 -18.88
N ILE A 656 -16.83 -60.01 -19.56
CA ILE A 656 -17.55 -60.18 -20.82
C ILE A 656 -18.49 -61.39 -20.65
N PRO A 657 -19.79 -61.16 -20.43
CA PRO A 657 -20.77 -62.24 -20.30
C PRO A 657 -20.93 -63.00 -21.63
N GLY A 658 -21.03 -64.32 -21.54
CA GLY A 658 -21.29 -65.20 -22.67
C GLY A 658 -22.72 -65.09 -23.21
N ASP A 659 -22.92 -65.41 -24.49
CA ASP A 659 -24.22 -65.32 -25.17
C ASP A 659 -24.97 -66.67 -25.28
N GLY A 660 -24.55 -67.66 -24.49
CA GLY A 660 -25.11 -69.02 -24.47
C GLY A 660 -24.45 -70.00 -25.45
N THR A 661 -23.63 -69.50 -26.38
CA THR A 661 -22.75 -70.32 -27.23
C THR A 661 -21.27 -70.17 -26.90
N GLU A 662 -20.88 -69.06 -26.27
CA GLU A 662 -19.55 -68.85 -25.69
C GLU A 662 -19.59 -68.77 -24.15
N SER A 663 -18.53 -69.27 -23.49
CA SER A 663 -18.32 -69.19 -22.04
C SER A 663 -18.04 -67.76 -21.56
N ASP A 664 -18.37 -67.42 -20.31
CA ASP A 664 -18.01 -66.14 -19.68
C ASP A 664 -16.48 -65.92 -19.64
N LYS A 665 -16.04 -64.70 -19.95
CA LYS A 665 -14.61 -64.34 -20.04
C LYS A 665 -14.30 -63.05 -19.28
N VAL A 666 -13.04 -62.87 -18.89
CA VAL A 666 -12.53 -61.62 -18.32
C VAL A 666 -11.32 -61.13 -19.10
N MET A 667 -11.37 -59.88 -19.55
CA MET A 667 -10.23 -59.20 -20.15
C MET A 667 -9.42 -58.48 -19.08
N VAL A 668 -8.10 -58.67 -19.08
CA VAL A 668 -7.17 -58.03 -18.15
C VAL A 668 -6.20 -57.15 -18.94
N PHE A 669 -6.22 -55.86 -18.67
CA PHE A 669 -5.32 -54.87 -19.24
C PHE A 669 -4.30 -54.45 -18.19
N LEU A 670 -3.02 -54.51 -18.56
CA LEU A 670 -1.90 -54.13 -17.71
C LEU A 670 -1.11 -53.01 -18.35
N LYS A 671 -0.80 -51.95 -17.59
CA LYS A 671 0.03 -50.85 -18.05
C LYS A 671 1.07 -50.42 -17.03
N ASN A 672 2.31 -50.23 -17.47
CA ASN A 672 3.42 -49.73 -16.67
C ASN A 672 3.29 -48.21 -16.50
N ILE A 673 3.15 -47.76 -15.26
CA ILE A 673 2.99 -46.35 -14.89
C ILE A 673 4.17 -45.84 -14.04
N HIS A 674 5.26 -46.61 -13.95
CA HIS A 674 6.39 -46.32 -13.06
C HIS A 674 7.08 -44.98 -13.38
N GLN A 675 7.33 -44.68 -14.66
CA GLN A 675 7.93 -43.39 -15.05
C GLN A 675 7.00 -42.20 -14.75
N ALA A 676 5.69 -42.37 -14.94
CA ALA A 676 4.72 -41.31 -14.66
C ALA A 676 4.69 -40.95 -13.16
N LYS A 677 4.68 -41.97 -12.27
CA LYS A 677 4.75 -41.77 -10.81
C LYS A 677 6.06 -41.11 -10.37
N LYS A 678 7.20 -41.47 -11.00
CA LYS A 678 8.51 -40.86 -10.68
C LYS A 678 8.54 -39.36 -11.02
N GLN A 679 8.08 -38.99 -12.21
CA GLN A 679 8.03 -37.57 -12.63
C GLN A 679 7.08 -36.73 -11.77
N GLU A 680 6.00 -37.32 -11.28
CA GLU A 680 5.06 -36.66 -10.36
C GLU A 680 5.73 -36.34 -9.00
N ALA A 681 6.50 -37.28 -8.45
CA ALA A 681 7.24 -37.07 -7.21
C ALA A 681 8.35 -36.00 -7.35
N GLU A 682 9.12 -36.01 -8.43
CA GLU A 682 10.17 -35.01 -8.70
C GLU A 682 9.57 -33.58 -8.81
N LYS A 683 8.43 -33.44 -9.49
CA LYS A 683 7.74 -32.15 -9.59
C LYS A 683 7.21 -31.67 -8.24
N ARG A 684 6.72 -32.60 -7.40
CA ARG A 684 6.24 -32.27 -6.07
C ARG A 684 7.37 -31.74 -5.18
N GLN A 685 8.54 -32.39 -5.20
CA GLN A 685 9.70 -31.93 -4.43
C GLN A 685 10.17 -30.54 -4.88
N ALA A 686 10.30 -30.31 -6.19
CA ALA A 686 10.71 -29.01 -6.73
C ALA A 686 9.74 -27.87 -6.36
N LEU A 687 8.44 -28.18 -6.25
CA LEU A 687 7.43 -27.24 -5.82
C LEU A 687 7.52 -26.94 -4.31
N GLU A 688 7.77 -27.96 -3.49
CA GLU A 688 7.99 -27.80 -2.04
C GLU A 688 9.22 -26.93 -1.76
N ASP A 689 10.33 -27.16 -2.46
CA ASP A 689 11.57 -26.37 -2.32
C ASP A 689 11.35 -24.90 -2.74
N ALA A 690 10.63 -24.66 -3.84
CA ALA A 690 10.31 -23.31 -4.31
C ALA A 690 9.37 -22.56 -3.33
N LEU A 691 8.41 -23.28 -2.73
CA LEU A 691 7.50 -22.72 -1.73
C LEU A 691 8.25 -22.31 -0.46
N LEU A 692 9.15 -23.16 0.02
CA LEU A 692 10.01 -22.87 1.18
C LEU A 692 10.87 -21.63 0.94
N SER A 693 11.50 -21.52 -0.23
CA SER A 693 12.28 -20.34 -0.62
C SER A 693 11.45 -19.06 -0.66
N ALA A 694 10.26 -19.11 -1.28
CA ALA A 694 9.36 -17.95 -1.36
C ALA A 694 8.82 -17.53 0.03
N GLN A 695 8.50 -18.49 0.90
CA GLN A 695 8.06 -18.20 2.27
C GLN A 695 9.17 -17.57 3.12
N GLN A 696 10.40 -18.06 2.99
CA GLN A 696 11.55 -17.47 3.67
C GLN A 696 11.81 -16.03 3.21
N ALA A 697 11.73 -15.77 1.90
CA ALA A 697 11.86 -14.41 1.35
C ALA A 697 10.73 -13.48 1.83
N GLY A 698 9.49 -13.96 1.88
CA GLY A 698 8.35 -13.20 2.40
C GLY A 698 8.49 -12.86 3.88
N LYS A 699 8.93 -13.81 4.70
CA LYS A 699 9.15 -13.61 6.14
C LYS A 699 10.29 -12.61 6.40
N ALA A 700 11.41 -12.75 5.70
CA ALA A 700 12.54 -11.83 5.81
C ALA A 700 12.14 -10.39 5.43
N LYS A 701 11.32 -10.21 4.37
CA LYS A 701 10.81 -8.90 3.96
C LYS A 701 9.87 -8.28 5.00
N GLY A 702 9.06 -9.08 5.68
CA GLY A 702 8.19 -8.62 6.78
C GLY A 702 8.98 -8.15 8.00
N GLU A 703 9.99 -8.93 8.41
CA GLU A 703 10.88 -8.58 9.53
C GLU A 703 11.70 -7.31 9.23
N PHE A 704 12.18 -7.16 7.99
CA PHE A 704 12.84 -5.95 7.49
C PHE A 704 11.95 -4.70 7.67
N MET A 705 10.71 -4.74 7.16
CA MET A 705 9.78 -3.60 7.23
C MET A 705 9.43 -3.21 8.68
N SER A 706 9.28 -4.20 9.57
CA SER A 706 9.00 -3.95 10.98
C SER A 706 10.18 -3.28 11.70
N LYS A 707 11.43 -3.73 11.45
CA LYS A 707 12.63 -3.11 12.04
C LYS A 707 12.82 -1.69 11.53
N MET A 708 12.64 -1.45 10.24
CA MET A 708 12.72 -0.09 9.67
C MET A 708 11.72 0.88 10.27
N SER A 709 10.46 0.48 10.44
CA SER A 709 9.45 1.34 11.03
C SER A 709 9.80 1.76 12.47
N HIS A 710 10.44 0.88 13.23
CA HIS A 710 10.90 1.16 14.59
C HIS A 710 12.09 2.14 14.61
N GLU A 711 13.09 1.90 13.77
CA GLU A 711 14.28 2.75 13.65
C GLU A 711 13.92 4.16 13.15
N ILE A 712 12.96 4.30 12.23
CA ILE A 712 12.46 5.62 11.76
C ILE A 712 11.65 6.35 12.83
N ARG A 713 10.81 5.64 13.58
CA ARG A 713 9.90 6.24 14.58
C ARG A 713 10.63 6.85 15.77
N THR A 714 11.75 6.25 16.17
CA THR A 714 12.52 6.64 17.36
C THR A 714 13.07 8.07 17.27
N PRO A 715 13.86 8.45 16.23
CA PRO A 715 14.29 9.83 16.04
C PRO A 715 13.12 10.77 15.74
N LEU A 716 12.11 10.34 14.98
CA LEU A 716 10.95 11.19 14.69
C LEU A 716 10.19 11.62 15.96
N ASN A 717 9.97 10.69 16.89
CA ASN A 717 9.35 11.00 18.18
C ASN A 717 10.23 11.92 19.06
N ALA A 718 11.55 11.78 18.98
CA ALA A 718 12.47 12.68 19.66
C ALA A 718 12.38 14.11 19.08
N ILE A 719 12.35 14.25 17.75
CA ILE A 719 12.17 15.55 17.07
C ILE A 719 10.86 16.22 17.51
N ILE A 720 9.74 15.48 17.46
CA ILE A 720 8.43 15.98 17.89
C ILE A 720 8.42 16.32 19.38
N GLY A 721 9.01 15.48 20.23
CA GLY A 721 9.07 15.68 21.68
C GLY A 721 9.88 16.93 22.07
N TYR A 722 11.08 17.09 21.53
CA TYR A 722 11.89 18.29 21.76
C TYR A 722 11.25 19.54 21.15
N LEU A 723 10.47 19.41 20.07
CA LEU A 723 9.71 20.53 19.49
C LEU A 723 8.62 21.01 20.46
N GLN A 724 7.91 20.07 21.09
CA GLN A 724 6.88 20.38 22.08
C GLN A 724 7.49 21.01 23.34
N ILE A 725 8.66 20.52 23.78
CA ILE A 725 9.38 21.10 24.93
C ILE A 725 9.84 22.53 24.60
N ALA A 726 10.41 22.76 23.41
CA ALA A 726 10.82 24.09 22.97
C ALA A 726 9.64 25.06 22.88
N LYS A 727 8.49 24.63 22.34
CA LYS A 727 7.25 25.43 22.29
C LYS A 727 6.70 25.80 23.68
N GLY A 728 6.91 24.97 24.69
CA GLY A 728 6.48 25.23 26.07
C GLY A 728 7.48 26.05 26.91
N ALA A 729 8.71 26.22 26.43
CA ALA A 729 9.82 26.82 27.19
C ALA A 729 10.28 28.16 26.58
N VAL A 730 9.35 28.98 26.10
CA VAL A 730 9.59 30.21 25.30
C VAL A 730 10.52 31.22 26.01
N GLU A 731 10.57 31.22 27.34
CA GLU A 731 11.42 32.14 28.13
C GLU A 731 12.76 31.52 28.58
N GLU A 732 12.99 30.22 28.38
CA GLU A 732 14.19 29.50 28.84
C GLU A 732 15.20 29.28 27.69
N ARG A 733 15.97 30.31 27.33
CA ARG A 733 16.87 30.30 26.15
C ARG A 733 17.86 29.13 26.09
N GLU A 734 18.47 28.75 27.21
CA GLU A 734 19.41 27.61 27.28
C GLU A 734 18.73 26.26 27.02
N LYS A 735 17.48 26.11 27.49
CA LYS A 735 16.68 24.90 27.30
C LYS A 735 16.17 24.78 25.87
N ILE A 736 15.81 25.90 25.23
CA ILE A 736 15.51 25.94 23.80
C ILE A 736 16.73 25.50 23.00
N LYS A 737 17.93 26.02 23.32
CA LYS A 737 19.17 25.66 22.63
C LYS A 737 19.51 24.17 22.75
N ASP A 738 19.38 23.59 23.95
CA ASP A 738 19.54 22.14 24.18
C ASP A 738 18.49 21.31 23.42
N CYS A 739 17.23 21.77 23.36
CA CYS A 739 16.19 21.12 22.56
C CYS A 739 16.51 21.16 21.07
N LEU A 740 16.95 22.31 20.53
CA LEU A 740 17.31 22.46 19.12
C LEU A 740 18.50 21.55 18.76
N GLN A 741 19.54 21.48 19.60
CA GLN A 741 20.67 20.57 19.38
C GLN A 741 20.26 19.10 19.37
N LYS A 742 19.35 18.70 20.27
CA LYS A 742 18.84 17.32 20.31
C LYS A 742 17.90 17.01 19.16
N GLN A 743 17.16 17.99 18.66
CA GLN A 743 16.37 17.86 17.43
C GLN A 743 17.26 17.67 16.21
N GLU A 744 18.33 18.46 16.10
CA GLU A 744 19.31 18.35 15.02
C GLU A 744 19.95 16.96 15.00
N TYR A 745 20.40 16.46 16.16
CA TYR A 745 20.93 15.10 16.27
C TYR A 745 19.91 14.03 15.86
N ALA A 746 18.66 14.16 16.31
CA ALA A 746 17.60 13.21 15.95
C ALA A 746 17.23 13.27 14.45
N ALA A 747 17.20 14.47 13.86
CA ALA A 747 16.96 14.66 12.43
C ALA A 747 18.07 14.06 11.57
N GLN A 748 19.34 14.28 11.95
CA GLN A 748 20.48 13.71 11.24
C GLN A 748 20.46 12.18 11.32
N HIS A 749 20.21 11.60 12.49
CA HIS A 749 20.10 10.15 12.64
C HIS A 749 18.96 9.56 11.80
N LEU A 750 17.82 10.25 11.69
CA LEU A 750 16.72 9.83 10.82
C LEU A 750 17.14 9.84 9.34
N LEU A 751 17.85 10.87 8.90
CA LEU A 751 18.36 10.95 7.53
C LEU A 751 19.35 9.81 7.23
N ASP A 752 20.25 9.50 8.16
CA ASP A 752 21.19 8.39 8.02
C ASP A 752 20.46 7.05 7.85
N ILE A 753 19.40 6.81 8.63
CA ILE A 753 18.56 5.60 8.51
C ILE A 753 17.88 5.55 7.14
N ILE A 754 17.31 6.67 6.68
CA ILE A 754 16.64 6.73 5.38
C ILE A 754 17.63 6.44 4.25
N ASN A 755 18.82 7.04 4.30
CA ASN A 755 19.87 6.84 3.30
C ASN A 755 20.38 5.39 3.29
N ASP A 756 20.65 4.78 4.46
CA ASP A 756 21.07 3.38 4.56
C ASP A 756 20.02 2.42 3.95
N VAL A 757 18.74 2.72 4.14
CA VAL A 757 17.62 1.93 3.60
C VAL A 757 17.51 2.08 2.09
N LEU A 758 17.65 3.31 1.59
CA LEU A 758 17.65 3.59 0.15
C LEU A 758 18.84 2.93 -0.54
N ASP A 759 20.01 2.92 0.09
CA ASP A 759 21.19 2.22 -0.39
C ASP A 759 20.93 0.71 -0.52
N ILE A 760 20.37 0.06 0.51
CA ILE A 760 20.02 -1.37 0.44
C ILE A 760 18.99 -1.66 -0.65
N ALA A 761 17.93 -0.87 -0.75
CA ALA A 761 16.92 -1.04 -1.79
C ALA A 761 17.49 -0.84 -3.21
N SER A 762 18.44 0.08 -3.36
CA SER A 762 19.13 0.35 -4.62
C SER A 762 20.11 -0.77 -5.00
N ILE A 763 20.78 -1.36 -4.02
CA ILE A 763 21.63 -2.55 -4.18
C ILE A 763 20.79 -3.76 -4.61
N GLU A 764 19.71 -4.09 -3.88
CA GLU A 764 18.86 -5.27 -4.16
C GLU A 764 18.15 -5.20 -5.51
N SER A 765 17.78 -3.99 -5.96
CA SER A 765 17.15 -3.78 -7.26
C SER A 765 18.15 -3.74 -8.43
N GLY A 766 19.46 -3.83 -8.17
CA GLY A 766 20.51 -3.79 -9.18
C GLY A 766 20.63 -2.44 -9.89
N LYS A 767 20.13 -1.35 -9.27
CA LYS A 767 20.14 -0.01 -9.87
C LYS A 767 21.45 0.74 -9.66
N ILE A 768 22.26 0.35 -8.68
CA ILE A 768 23.58 0.98 -8.45
C ILE A 768 24.54 0.57 -9.56
N LYS A 769 25.00 1.56 -10.31
CA LYS A 769 26.14 1.44 -11.24
C LYS A 769 27.37 2.02 -10.57
N LEU A 770 28.47 1.29 -10.60
CA LEU A 770 29.76 1.80 -10.13
C LEU A 770 30.29 2.84 -11.10
N GLU A 771 30.71 3.98 -10.57
CA GLU A 771 31.38 5.01 -11.34
C GLU A 771 32.83 4.60 -11.63
N ASN A 772 33.34 4.97 -12.81
CA ASN A 772 34.75 4.80 -13.17
C ASN A 772 35.35 6.19 -13.43
N ALA A 773 35.69 6.90 -12.35
CA ALA A 773 36.31 8.22 -12.39
C ALA A 773 37.77 8.15 -11.91
N VAL A 774 38.61 9.07 -12.39
CA VAL A 774 39.98 9.22 -11.90
C VAL A 774 39.92 9.89 -10.52
N PHE A 775 40.58 9.31 -9.53
CA PHE A 775 40.70 9.89 -8.19
C PHE A 775 42.07 9.63 -7.57
N ASN A 776 42.47 10.50 -6.64
CA ASN A 776 43.70 10.35 -5.87
C ASN A 776 43.42 9.65 -4.54
N ILE A 777 43.98 8.45 -4.34
CA ILE A 777 43.78 7.67 -3.10
C ILE A 777 44.44 8.34 -1.89
N GLN A 778 45.55 9.06 -2.06
CA GLN A 778 46.24 9.70 -0.94
C GLN A 778 45.44 10.87 -0.37
N GLU A 779 44.78 11.65 -1.24
CA GLU A 779 43.86 12.71 -0.82
C GLU A 779 42.68 12.14 -0.04
N LEU A 780 42.04 11.10 -0.59
CA LEU A 780 40.93 10.43 0.08
C LEU A 780 41.34 9.95 1.49
N LEU A 781 42.49 9.27 1.62
CA LEU A 781 42.97 8.78 2.90
C LEU A 781 43.29 9.91 3.88
N THR A 782 43.83 11.03 3.39
CA THR A 782 44.15 12.21 4.22
C THR A 782 42.88 12.87 4.76
N GLU A 783 41.87 13.05 3.89
CA GLU A 783 40.55 13.57 4.28
C GLU A 783 39.85 12.66 5.30
N THR A 784 39.83 11.35 5.04
CA THR A 784 39.23 10.38 5.95
C THR A 784 39.95 10.37 7.31
N ALA A 785 41.29 10.39 7.31
CA ALA A 785 42.08 10.37 8.54
C ALA A 785 41.82 11.61 9.42
N ALA A 786 41.72 12.80 8.82
CA ALA A 786 41.49 14.04 9.56
C ALA A 786 40.16 14.03 10.35
N ILE A 787 39.12 13.42 9.78
CA ILE A 787 37.81 13.28 10.43
C ILE A 787 37.95 12.40 11.69
N PHE A 788 38.57 11.23 11.56
CA PHE A 788 38.64 10.26 12.65
C PHE A 788 39.70 10.60 13.69
N GLU A 789 40.75 11.35 13.34
CA GLU A 789 41.68 11.91 14.33
C GLU A 789 40.94 12.88 15.27
N SER A 790 40.06 13.73 14.72
CA SER A 790 39.22 14.64 15.51
C SER A 790 38.24 13.88 16.42
N GLN A 791 37.52 12.89 15.86
CA GLN A 791 36.55 12.08 16.64
C GLN A 791 37.24 11.23 17.72
N ALA A 792 38.38 10.61 17.40
CA ALA A 792 39.18 9.85 18.35
C ALA A 792 39.67 10.73 19.50
N ARG A 793 40.15 11.95 19.19
CA ARG A 793 40.58 12.91 20.21
C ARG A 793 39.44 13.33 21.14
N GLN A 794 38.23 13.55 20.61
CA GLN A 794 37.05 13.87 21.43
C GLN A 794 36.67 12.74 22.40
N LYS A 795 36.99 11.49 22.04
CA LYS A 795 36.70 10.28 22.82
C LYS A 795 37.92 9.74 23.58
N GLU A 796 39.00 10.52 23.64
CA GLU A 796 40.26 10.18 24.33
C GLU A 796 40.89 8.87 23.82
N LEU A 797 40.90 8.66 22.50
CA LEU A 797 41.50 7.49 21.84
C LEU A 797 42.80 7.85 21.11
N GLU A 798 43.72 6.88 21.00
CA GLU A 798 44.88 6.98 20.10
C GLU A 798 44.46 6.58 18.67
N PHE A 799 44.61 7.48 17.70
CA PHE A 799 44.38 7.21 16.29
C PHE A 799 45.70 7.23 15.52
N GLY A 800 45.94 6.21 14.70
CA GLY A 800 47.12 6.13 13.83
C GLY A 800 46.75 5.75 12.40
N MET A 801 47.43 6.36 11.43
CA MET A 801 47.37 5.93 10.03
C MET A 801 48.77 5.56 9.53
N LYS A 802 48.88 4.40 8.88
CA LYS A 802 50.09 3.92 8.21
C LYS A 802 49.78 3.67 6.73
N VAL A 803 50.58 4.27 5.86
CA VAL A 803 50.47 4.07 4.41
C VAL A 803 51.79 3.50 3.92
N GLU A 804 51.75 2.30 3.35
CA GLU A 804 52.95 1.56 2.92
C GLU A 804 52.90 1.21 1.43
N GLY A 805 53.94 1.58 0.69
CA GLY A 805 54.21 1.05 -0.64
C GLY A 805 53.21 1.44 -1.74
N ILE A 806 52.42 2.51 -1.58
CA ILE A 806 51.56 3.03 -2.66
C ILE A 806 52.46 3.69 -3.73
N THR A 807 52.62 3.03 -4.87
CA THR A 807 53.41 3.53 -6.01
C THR A 807 52.57 4.34 -6.99
N ASN A 808 51.24 4.13 -7.00
CA ASN A 808 50.31 4.75 -7.93
C ASN A 808 49.15 5.38 -7.14
N SER A 809 49.15 6.71 -7.03
CA SER A 809 48.13 7.45 -6.28
C SER A 809 46.87 7.76 -7.10
N LEU A 810 47.00 7.89 -8.42
CA LEU A 810 45.88 8.14 -9.34
C LEU A 810 45.28 6.83 -9.84
N LEU A 811 44.03 6.59 -9.47
CA LEU A 811 43.30 5.35 -9.71
C LEU A 811 41.98 5.65 -10.42
N VAL A 812 41.49 4.71 -11.23
CA VAL A 812 40.16 4.76 -11.84
C VAL A 812 39.21 3.87 -11.05
N GLY A 813 38.14 4.46 -10.53
CA GLY A 813 37.09 3.78 -9.79
C GLY A 813 36.13 4.76 -9.11
N ASP A 814 35.33 4.24 -8.18
CA ASP A 814 34.28 4.99 -7.51
C ASP A 814 34.78 5.54 -6.15
N ARG A 815 35.30 6.77 -6.14
CA ARG A 815 35.83 7.43 -4.92
C ARG A 815 34.79 7.46 -3.80
N LEU A 816 33.52 7.71 -4.14
CA LEU A 816 32.44 7.85 -3.17
C LEU A 816 32.20 6.52 -2.43
N ARG A 817 32.17 5.39 -3.15
CA ARG A 817 31.97 4.07 -2.52
C ARG A 817 33.18 3.62 -1.70
N VAL A 818 34.39 3.94 -2.14
CA VAL A 818 35.60 3.70 -1.31
C VAL A 818 35.52 4.50 -0.02
N ASN A 819 35.15 5.78 -0.10
CA ASN A 819 34.96 6.61 1.09
C ASN A 819 33.89 6.02 2.01
N GLN A 820 32.75 5.58 1.46
CA GLN A 820 31.65 4.99 2.22
C GLN A 820 32.09 3.72 2.98
N ILE A 821 32.88 2.85 2.35
CA ILE A 821 33.48 1.67 3.00
C ILE A 821 34.37 2.09 4.18
N LEU A 822 35.27 3.07 3.97
CA LEU A 822 36.19 3.52 5.01
C LEU A 822 35.47 4.20 6.17
N MET A 823 34.51 5.08 5.88
CA MET A 823 33.70 5.76 6.89
C MET A 823 32.93 4.76 7.77
N ASN A 824 32.33 3.73 7.17
CA ASN A 824 31.60 2.70 7.91
C ASN A 824 32.49 1.87 8.84
N LEU A 825 33.69 1.51 8.39
CA LEU A 825 34.61 0.69 9.20
C LEU A 825 35.28 1.51 10.30
N LEU A 826 35.73 2.73 10.00
CA LEU A 826 36.44 3.60 10.96
C LEU A 826 35.49 4.17 12.01
N SER A 827 34.26 4.56 11.63
CA SER A 827 33.27 5.00 12.60
C SER A 827 32.92 3.89 13.59
N ASN A 828 32.77 2.65 13.12
CA ASN A 828 32.57 1.49 14.00
C ASN A 828 33.79 1.28 14.94
N ALA A 829 35.01 1.36 14.42
CA ALA A 829 36.22 1.22 15.23
C ALA A 829 36.30 2.27 16.35
N VAL A 830 36.05 3.55 16.04
CA VAL A 830 36.03 4.64 17.03
C VAL A 830 34.87 4.48 18.02
N LYS A 831 33.70 4.07 17.53
CA LYS A 831 32.48 3.91 18.31
C LYS A 831 32.58 2.80 19.36
N PHE A 832 33.15 1.65 19.01
CA PHE A 832 33.21 0.48 19.89
C PHE A 832 34.51 0.37 20.71
N THR A 833 35.42 1.33 20.54
CA THR A 833 36.62 1.47 21.39
C THR A 833 36.36 2.43 22.54
N SER A 834 36.67 1.99 23.77
CA SER A 834 36.56 2.79 25.00
C SER A 834 37.73 3.76 25.15
N ALA A 835 37.54 4.85 25.90
CA ALA A 835 38.58 5.85 26.20
C ALA A 835 39.90 5.20 26.67
N GLY A 836 41.03 5.69 26.16
CA GLY A 836 42.36 5.11 26.36
C GLY A 836 42.70 3.94 25.43
N GLY A 837 41.80 3.52 24.54
CA GLY A 837 42.05 2.52 23.51
C GLY A 837 42.70 3.10 22.23
N LYS A 838 42.98 2.22 21.27
CA LYS A 838 43.67 2.55 20.01
C LYS A 838 42.88 2.10 18.78
N VAL A 839 42.86 2.95 17.76
CA VAL A 839 42.34 2.65 16.42
C VAL A 839 43.45 2.93 15.39
N GLU A 840 43.72 1.97 14.52
CA GLU A 840 44.79 2.08 13.51
C GLU A 840 44.26 1.71 12.11
N LEU A 841 44.51 2.59 11.14
CA LEU A 841 44.26 2.38 9.72
C LEU A 841 45.59 2.10 9.01
N GLU A 842 45.73 0.93 8.43
CA GLU A 842 46.89 0.53 7.64
C GLU A 842 46.47 0.32 6.19
N VAL A 843 47.11 1.03 5.25
CA VAL A 843 46.83 0.92 3.83
C VAL A 843 48.11 0.49 3.10
N SER A 844 48.03 -0.60 2.35
CA SER A 844 49.16 -1.12 1.59
C SER A 844 48.77 -1.55 0.19
N GLN A 845 49.64 -1.28 -0.78
CA GLN A 845 49.50 -1.81 -2.14
C GLN A 845 50.20 -3.18 -2.21
N LYS A 846 49.43 -4.25 -2.42
CA LYS A 846 49.96 -5.63 -2.38
C LYS A 846 50.57 -6.09 -3.69
N ALA A 847 50.00 -5.66 -4.81
CA ALA A 847 50.47 -6.03 -6.15
C ALA A 847 49.97 -5.03 -7.19
N VAL A 848 50.66 -5.01 -8.34
CA VAL A 848 50.14 -4.45 -9.58
C VAL A 848 50.03 -5.60 -10.57
N ILE A 849 48.81 -5.93 -11.01
CA ILE A 849 48.54 -7.04 -11.94
C ILE A 849 47.71 -6.47 -13.08
N GLU A 850 48.16 -6.69 -14.32
CA GLU A 850 47.44 -6.27 -15.53
C GLU A 850 47.04 -4.77 -15.55
N GLY A 851 47.93 -3.89 -15.08
CA GLY A 851 47.67 -2.44 -15.02
C GLY A 851 46.69 -2.01 -13.92
N ARG A 852 46.35 -2.91 -12.99
CA ARG A 852 45.51 -2.62 -11.82
C ARG A 852 46.31 -2.68 -10.52
N ALA A 853 46.15 -1.67 -9.68
CA ALA A 853 46.68 -1.64 -8.32
C ALA A 853 45.73 -2.36 -7.37
N HIS A 854 46.25 -3.38 -6.68
CA HIS A 854 45.53 -4.09 -5.62
C HIS A 854 45.86 -3.48 -4.27
N LEU A 855 44.88 -2.78 -3.69
CA LEU A 855 45.00 -2.12 -2.39
C LEU A 855 44.37 -2.97 -1.29
N GLN A 856 45.03 -2.99 -0.14
CA GLN A 856 44.52 -3.58 1.09
C GLN A 856 44.39 -2.50 2.16
N PHE A 857 43.19 -2.38 2.72
CA PHE A 857 42.85 -1.52 3.85
C PHE A 857 42.65 -2.42 5.07
N ARG A 858 43.42 -2.18 6.13
CA ARG A 858 43.36 -2.94 7.38
C ARG A 858 43.04 -1.96 8.51
N ILE A 859 41.84 -2.10 9.08
CA ILE A 859 41.34 -1.27 10.19
C ILE A 859 41.38 -2.12 11.45
N GLN A 860 42.15 -1.70 12.45
CA GLN A 860 42.30 -2.38 13.71
C GLN A 860 41.83 -1.50 14.86
N ASP A 861 41.07 -2.08 15.79
CA ASP A 861 40.61 -1.44 17.02
C ASP A 861 40.93 -2.30 18.24
N THR A 862 41.06 -1.68 19.40
CA THR A 862 41.21 -2.36 20.71
C THR A 862 39.90 -2.33 21.51
N GLY A 863 38.76 -2.33 20.82
CA GLY A 863 37.44 -2.21 21.43
C GLY A 863 36.91 -3.50 22.05
N ILE A 864 35.60 -3.56 22.22
CA ILE A 864 34.91 -4.66 22.92
C ILE A 864 35.03 -6.02 22.21
N GLY A 865 35.42 -6.06 20.93
CA GLY A 865 35.48 -7.30 20.14
C GLY A 865 34.10 -7.98 19.98
N MET A 866 34.09 -9.18 19.39
CA MET A 866 32.86 -9.89 19.02
C MET A 866 32.89 -11.37 19.41
N THR A 867 31.73 -11.93 19.75
CA THR A 867 31.53 -13.37 19.98
C THR A 867 31.63 -14.18 18.67
N LYS A 868 31.90 -15.49 18.77
CA LYS A 868 32.02 -16.36 17.59
C LYS A 868 30.71 -16.46 16.81
N GLU A 869 29.58 -16.48 17.51
CA GLU A 869 28.23 -16.57 16.97
C GLU A 869 27.82 -15.28 16.26
N TYR A 870 28.18 -14.12 16.84
CA TYR A 870 27.89 -12.83 16.22
C TYR A 870 28.74 -12.62 14.97
N LYS A 871 30.04 -12.99 15.01
CA LYS A 871 30.97 -12.88 13.86
C LYS A 871 30.43 -13.52 12.57
N GLN A 872 29.67 -14.61 12.67
CA GLN A 872 29.07 -15.29 11.50
C GLN A 872 27.91 -14.52 10.86
N ARG A 873 27.30 -13.58 11.60
CA ARG A 873 26.09 -12.86 11.19
C ARG A 873 26.30 -11.35 11.03
N ILE A 874 27.51 -10.84 11.19
CA ILE A 874 27.79 -9.38 11.20
C ILE A 874 27.48 -8.65 9.88
N PHE A 875 27.49 -9.38 8.76
CA PHE A 875 27.19 -8.82 7.44
C PHE A 875 25.71 -8.97 7.06
N THR A 876 24.91 -9.59 7.94
CA THR A 876 23.46 -9.69 7.76
C THR A 876 22.83 -8.34 8.12
N PRO A 877 21.90 -7.81 7.31
CA PRO A 877 21.24 -6.53 7.59
C PRO A 877 20.51 -6.52 8.94
N PHE A 878 20.62 -5.41 9.68
CA PHE A 878 19.96 -5.18 10.99
C PHE A 878 20.33 -6.18 12.10
N GLU A 879 21.49 -6.83 11.99
CA GLU A 879 22.06 -7.62 13.08
C GLU A 879 22.86 -6.71 14.03
N GLN A 880 22.68 -6.95 15.33
CA GLN A 880 23.37 -6.25 16.42
C GLN A 880 23.70 -7.25 17.52
N GLN A 881 24.85 -7.09 18.18
CA GLN A 881 25.37 -8.10 19.10
C GLN A 881 24.48 -8.33 20.32
N ASP A 882 24.02 -7.28 20.99
CA ASP A 882 23.15 -7.36 22.19
C ASP A 882 22.33 -6.07 22.37
N ALA A 883 21.15 -6.18 23.00
CA ALA A 883 20.28 -5.03 23.33
C ALA A 883 20.97 -4.01 24.26
N GLY A 884 21.94 -4.45 25.07
CA GLY A 884 22.76 -3.57 25.91
C GLY A 884 23.73 -2.70 25.10
N THR A 885 24.38 -3.29 24.08
CA THR A 885 25.29 -2.59 23.16
C THR A 885 24.53 -1.63 22.25
N ALA A 886 23.34 -2.03 21.78
CA ALA A 886 22.42 -1.17 21.02
C ALA A 886 22.01 0.09 21.81
N LYS A 887 21.78 -0.06 23.12
CA LYS A 887 21.38 1.04 24.00
C LYS A 887 22.53 1.96 24.40
N LEU A 888 23.77 1.44 24.45
CA LEU A 888 24.97 2.22 24.79
C LEU A 888 25.56 2.97 23.59
N TYR A 889 25.57 2.37 22.41
CA TYR A 889 26.28 2.91 21.24
C TYR A 889 25.35 3.28 20.07
N GLY A 890 24.10 2.79 20.02
CA GLY A 890 23.16 3.06 18.92
C GLY A 890 23.60 2.47 17.56
N GLY A 891 22.91 2.80 16.47
CA GLY A 891 23.28 2.45 15.08
C GLY A 891 22.25 1.56 14.37
N THR A 892 22.22 1.63 13.04
CA THR A 892 21.19 0.98 12.19
C THR A 892 21.39 -0.52 12.01
N GLY A 893 22.61 -1.03 12.23
CA GLY A 893 23.00 -2.40 11.89
C GLY A 893 23.10 -2.64 10.36
N LEU A 894 23.14 -1.57 9.55
CA LEU A 894 23.19 -1.65 8.09
C LEU A 894 24.58 -1.35 7.51
N GLY A 895 25.40 -0.55 8.20
CA GLY A 895 26.70 -0.13 7.67
C GLY A 895 27.63 -1.28 7.23
N LEU A 896 27.66 -2.41 7.97
CA LEU A 896 28.49 -3.57 7.59
C LEU A 896 27.90 -4.39 6.43
N SER A 897 26.58 -4.52 6.33
CA SER A 897 25.94 -5.20 5.20
C SER A 897 26.07 -4.39 3.91
N ILE A 898 25.94 -3.06 4.00
CA ILE A 898 26.23 -2.11 2.91
C ILE A 898 27.71 -2.25 2.49
N THR A 899 28.63 -2.22 3.45
CA THR A 899 30.07 -2.37 3.19
C THR A 899 30.38 -3.68 2.46
N ASN A 900 29.81 -4.80 2.91
CA ASN A 900 29.99 -6.10 2.26
C ASN A 900 29.45 -6.10 0.81
N ASN A 901 28.27 -5.53 0.60
CA ASN A 901 27.68 -5.42 -0.74
C ASN A 901 28.51 -4.54 -1.67
N LEU A 902 28.98 -3.37 -1.20
CA LEU A 902 29.83 -2.47 -1.99
C LEU A 902 31.16 -3.13 -2.35
N VAL A 903 31.82 -3.80 -1.40
CA VAL A 903 33.05 -4.55 -1.65
C VAL A 903 32.82 -5.64 -2.70
N ASN A 904 31.72 -6.40 -2.60
CA ASN A 904 31.38 -7.43 -3.58
C ASN A 904 31.09 -6.85 -4.97
N MET A 905 30.36 -5.74 -5.05
CA MET A 905 30.10 -5.03 -6.32
C MET A 905 31.40 -4.54 -6.97
N MET A 906 32.36 -4.08 -6.16
CA MET A 906 33.69 -3.65 -6.62
C MET A 906 34.65 -4.82 -6.90
N ASN A 907 34.15 -6.07 -6.91
CA ASN A 907 34.95 -7.29 -7.07
C ASN A 907 36.11 -7.39 -6.07
N GLY A 908 35.88 -6.91 -4.84
CA GLY A 908 36.83 -6.95 -3.74
C GLY A 908 36.58 -8.10 -2.76
N THR A 909 37.30 -8.07 -1.65
CA THR A 909 37.14 -9.04 -0.55
C THR A 909 37.16 -8.34 0.80
N ILE A 910 36.30 -8.75 1.73
CA ILE A 910 36.29 -8.27 3.12
C ILE A 910 36.41 -9.45 4.09
N HIS A 911 37.31 -9.33 5.07
CA HIS A 911 37.58 -10.35 6.08
C HIS A 911 37.62 -9.71 7.48
N VAL A 912 37.14 -10.44 8.49
CA VAL A 912 37.12 -9.97 9.87
C VAL A 912 37.81 -10.97 10.81
N GLN A 913 38.63 -10.43 11.71
CA GLN A 913 39.21 -11.16 12.84
C GLN A 913 38.84 -10.38 14.11
N SER A 914 38.22 -11.04 15.09
CA SER A 914 37.80 -10.39 16.32
C SER A 914 37.70 -11.43 17.44
N GLU A 915 38.04 -11.01 18.65
CA GLU A 915 37.93 -11.78 19.88
C GLU A 915 37.34 -10.87 20.96
N GLU A 916 36.35 -11.38 21.70
CA GLU A 916 35.67 -10.64 22.75
C GLU A 916 36.66 -10.09 23.79
N GLY A 917 36.58 -8.78 24.06
CA GLY A 917 37.45 -8.03 24.96
C GLY A 917 38.84 -7.68 24.41
N LYS A 918 39.19 -8.07 23.17
CA LYS A 918 40.51 -7.79 22.57
C LYS A 918 40.47 -6.92 21.31
N GLY A 919 39.28 -6.49 20.88
CA GLY A 919 39.08 -5.66 19.70
C GLY A 919 38.90 -6.45 18.39
N SER A 920 38.91 -5.72 17.27
CA SER A 920 38.65 -6.29 15.95
C SER A 920 39.64 -5.78 14.89
N ILE A 921 39.79 -6.57 13.83
CA ILE A 921 40.56 -6.27 12.63
C ILE A 921 39.69 -6.56 11.41
N PHE A 922 39.39 -5.51 10.65
CA PHE A 922 38.74 -5.60 9.35
C PHE A 922 39.79 -5.45 8.25
N THR A 923 39.80 -6.37 7.28
CA THR A 923 40.70 -6.34 6.13
C THR A 923 39.89 -6.31 4.84
N VAL A 924 39.99 -5.23 4.08
CA VAL A 924 39.32 -5.02 2.79
C VAL A 924 40.36 -4.98 1.67
N GLY A 925 40.13 -5.75 0.61
CA GLY A 925 40.94 -5.75 -0.61
C GLY A 925 40.14 -5.21 -1.79
N LEU A 926 40.65 -4.20 -2.49
CA LEU A 926 40.04 -3.58 -3.67
C LEU A 926 41.05 -3.45 -4.82
N SER A 927 40.57 -3.50 -6.06
CA SER A 927 41.42 -3.55 -7.26
C SER A 927 41.04 -2.44 -8.26
N PHE A 928 41.92 -1.45 -8.44
CA PHE A 928 41.65 -0.27 -9.27
C PHE A 928 42.54 -0.23 -10.50
N GLN A 929 42.04 0.27 -11.62
CA GLN A 929 42.90 0.54 -12.77
C GLN A 929 43.78 1.76 -12.47
N ILE A 930 45.04 1.72 -12.87
CA ILE A 930 45.96 2.86 -12.73
C ILE A 930 45.66 3.86 -13.85
N ALA A 931 45.52 5.15 -13.51
CA ALA A 931 45.31 6.19 -14.51
C ALA A 931 46.61 6.57 -15.22
N ASP A 932 46.55 6.79 -16.54
CA ASP A 932 47.69 7.28 -17.33
C ASP A 932 47.93 8.77 -17.07
N THR A 933 49.20 9.12 -16.84
CA THR A 933 49.65 10.42 -16.33
C THR A 933 49.44 11.61 -17.29
N GLU A 934 48.94 11.38 -18.51
CA GLU A 934 48.71 12.41 -19.53
C GLU A 934 47.30 13.04 -19.47
N THR A 935 46.40 12.56 -18.62
CA THR A 935 44.98 13.00 -18.61
C THR A 935 44.64 14.02 -17.51
N SER A 936 45.64 14.67 -16.90
CA SER A 936 45.44 15.57 -15.76
C SER A 936 45.85 17.01 -16.07
N VAL A 937 44.97 17.75 -16.73
CA VAL A 937 44.90 19.22 -16.58
C VAL A 937 43.42 19.60 -16.62
N GLU A 938 42.79 19.58 -15.45
CA GLU A 938 41.72 20.49 -15.01
C GLU A 938 41.14 19.92 -13.70
N ASN A 939 41.03 20.77 -12.68
CA ASN A 939 40.47 20.51 -11.34
C ASN A 939 41.42 19.93 -10.28
N THR A 940 42.42 20.72 -9.89
CA THR A 940 42.94 20.72 -8.51
C THR A 940 42.88 22.14 -7.96
N GLY A 941 41.80 22.45 -7.25
CA GLY A 941 41.60 23.69 -6.50
C GLY A 941 41.30 23.38 -5.03
N ALA A 942 42.23 22.75 -4.33
CA ALA A 942 42.11 22.44 -2.91
C ALA A 942 43.34 22.97 -2.16
N ASP A 943 43.41 24.29 -1.96
CA ASP A 943 44.42 24.88 -1.05
C ASP A 943 43.99 26.19 -0.35
N GLN A 944 42.68 26.40 -0.11
CA GLN A 944 42.20 27.61 0.60
C GLN A 944 41.30 27.36 1.83
N THR A 945 41.23 26.14 2.37
CA THR A 945 40.31 25.80 3.48
C THR A 945 40.84 26.13 4.89
N ARG A 946 41.71 27.14 5.03
CA ARG A 946 42.17 27.62 6.35
C ARG A 946 42.16 29.15 6.44
N LYS A 947 40.96 29.72 6.67
CA LYS A 947 40.65 30.89 7.53
C LYS A 947 39.33 31.52 7.11
N ILE A 948 38.19 31.06 7.63
CA ILE A 948 37.04 31.97 7.86
C ILE A 948 36.37 31.55 9.16
N LYS A 949 36.76 32.22 10.25
CA LYS A 949 35.99 32.29 11.50
C LYS A 949 35.84 33.78 11.79
N ASN A 950 34.59 34.20 11.97
CA ASN A 950 34.13 35.47 12.55
C ASN A 950 34.47 36.77 11.78
N SER A 951 33.54 37.22 10.95
CA SER A 951 33.14 38.64 10.88
C SER A 951 31.79 38.74 10.18
N GLY A 952 30.77 39.23 10.89
CA GLY A 952 29.49 39.62 10.29
C GLY A 952 29.69 40.90 9.49
N GLU A 953 30.17 40.75 8.26
CA GLU A 953 30.18 41.80 7.25
C GLU A 953 29.41 41.33 6.02
N ASP A 954 28.73 42.28 5.39
CA ASP A 954 27.88 42.21 4.20
C ASP A 954 28.62 41.65 2.95
N ILE A 955 28.95 40.35 2.93
CA ILE A 955 29.84 39.73 1.92
C ILE A 955 29.28 39.82 0.49
N PHE A 956 27.95 39.83 0.33
CA PHE A 956 27.27 39.88 -0.98
C PHE A 956 26.39 41.13 -1.14
N SER A 957 26.65 42.18 -0.37
CA SER A 957 25.82 43.39 -0.40
C SER A 957 25.84 44.06 -1.77
N GLY A 958 24.63 44.32 -2.28
CA GLY A 958 24.40 44.87 -3.62
C GLY A 958 24.25 43.84 -4.73
N MET A 959 24.47 42.55 -4.47
CA MET A 959 24.23 41.47 -5.44
C MET A 959 22.77 40.98 -5.39
N SER A 960 22.27 40.54 -6.55
CA SER A 960 20.95 39.93 -6.68
C SER A 960 21.00 38.55 -7.33
N MET A 961 20.18 37.64 -6.83
CA MET A 961 20.08 36.25 -7.29
C MET A 961 18.63 35.90 -7.63
N ILE A 962 18.44 35.03 -8.62
CA ILE A 962 17.15 34.34 -8.85
C ILE A 962 17.16 33.00 -8.10
N LEU A 963 16.17 32.78 -7.24
CA LEU A 963 15.91 31.50 -6.58
C LEU A 963 14.68 30.84 -7.22
N ALA A 964 14.88 29.78 -7.99
CA ALA A 964 13.82 29.00 -8.60
C ALA A 964 13.58 27.70 -7.83
N GLU A 965 12.46 27.63 -7.11
CA GLU A 965 12.09 26.51 -6.22
C GLU A 965 10.57 26.48 -6.11
N ASP A 966 9.94 25.33 -6.34
CA ASP A 966 8.48 25.20 -6.38
C ASP A 966 7.84 25.08 -4.99
N ASN A 967 8.60 24.55 -4.01
CA ASN A 967 8.17 24.40 -2.64
C ASN A 967 8.35 25.69 -1.82
N GLU A 968 7.24 26.26 -1.34
CA GLU A 968 7.20 27.49 -0.54
C GLU A 968 8.09 27.42 0.71
N MET A 969 8.10 26.26 1.41
CA MET A 969 8.89 26.06 2.61
C MET A 969 10.39 26.09 2.30
N ASN A 970 10.82 25.46 1.19
CA ASN A 970 12.22 25.48 0.77
C ASN A 970 12.65 26.89 0.38
N ARG A 971 11.79 27.65 -0.31
CA ARG A 971 12.04 29.07 -0.62
C ARG A 971 12.24 29.90 0.65
N GLU A 972 11.39 29.70 1.66
CA GLU A 972 11.48 30.42 2.94
C GLU A 972 12.77 30.06 3.69
N ILE A 973 13.14 28.77 3.72
CA ILE A 973 14.39 28.30 4.33
C ILE A 973 15.60 28.95 3.67
N VAL A 974 15.70 28.93 2.33
CA VAL A 974 16.84 29.53 1.62
C VAL A 974 16.92 31.04 1.84
N LYS A 975 15.77 31.73 1.85
CA LYS A 975 15.71 33.17 2.17
C LYS A 975 16.21 33.47 3.57
N GLU A 976 15.75 32.72 4.58
CA GLU A 976 16.13 32.95 5.96
C GLU A 976 17.60 32.60 6.20
N ILE A 977 18.11 31.54 5.57
CA ILE A 977 19.53 31.14 5.59
C ILE A 977 20.44 32.23 4.99
N LEU A 978 20.02 32.87 3.89
CA LEU A 978 20.83 33.89 3.18
C LEU A 978 20.57 35.33 3.62
N LYS A 979 19.64 35.56 4.54
CA LYS A 979 19.19 36.90 4.97
C LYS A 979 20.32 37.78 5.50
N ASP A 980 21.24 37.19 6.25
CA ASP A 980 22.37 37.90 6.87
C ASP A 980 23.57 38.09 5.93
N THR A 981 23.44 37.71 4.65
CA THR A 981 24.53 37.76 3.67
C THR A 981 24.51 39.04 2.80
N GLY A 982 23.43 39.83 2.87
CA GLY A 982 23.24 41.06 2.07
C GLY A 982 22.73 40.84 0.65
N LEU A 983 22.44 39.59 0.26
CA LEU A 983 21.99 39.19 -1.08
C LEU A 983 20.50 39.49 -1.32
N ASN A 984 20.17 40.15 -2.43
CA ASN A 984 18.79 40.39 -2.85
C ASN A 984 18.24 39.18 -3.64
N ILE A 985 17.31 38.43 -3.06
CA ILE A 985 16.77 37.20 -3.66
C ILE A 985 15.42 37.48 -4.33
N THR A 986 15.33 37.30 -5.65
CA THR A 986 14.07 37.24 -6.39
C THR A 986 13.63 35.79 -6.54
N CYS A 987 12.40 35.46 -6.15
CA CYS A 987 11.90 34.09 -6.25
C CYS A 987 11.15 33.82 -7.55
N ALA A 988 11.28 32.58 -8.02
CA ALA A 988 10.48 31.97 -9.06
C ALA A 988 9.94 30.63 -8.55
N GLU A 989 8.68 30.32 -8.85
CA GLU A 989 8.03 29.07 -8.45
C GLU A 989 8.19 27.97 -9.51
N THR A 990 8.65 28.32 -10.71
CA THR A 990 8.87 27.37 -11.82
C THR A 990 10.09 27.75 -12.65
N GLY A 991 10.68 26.77 -13.35
CA GLY A 991 11.78 27.04 -14.30
C GLY A 991 11.40 27.99 -15.44
N ARG A 992 10.10 28.06 -15.78
CA ARG A 992 9.58 29.02 -16.76
C ARG A 992 9.62 30.45 -16.24
N GLU A 993 9.19 30.66 -15.01
CA GLU A 993 9.20 31.97 -14.38
C GLU A 993 10.65 32.46 -14.17
N ALA A 994 11.57 31.56 -13.80
CA ALA A 994 12.99 31.89 -13.71
C ALA A 994 13.58 32.35 -15.06
N LEU A 995 13.21 31.69 -16.16
CA LEU A 995 13.57 32.12 -17.51
C LEU A 995 12.95 33.49 -17.86
N GLU A 996 11.66 33.69 -17.59
CA GLU A 996 10.97 34.95 -17.88
C GLU A 996 11.53 36.12 -17.06
N ILE A 997 11.89 35.91 -15.80
CA ILE A 997 12.55 36.92 -14.94
C ILE A 997 13.93 37.26 -15.51
N PHE A 998 14.73 36.26 -15.88
CA PHE A 998 16.06 36.49 -16.42
C PHE A 998 16.02 37.17 -17.80
N GLU A 999 15.15 36.72 -18.71
CA GLU A 999 15.03 37.24 -20.08
C GLU A 999 14.57 38.71 -20.11
N ASN A 1000 13.69 39.11 -19.18
CA ASN A 1000 13.20 40.49 -19.07
C ASN A 1000 14.11 41.40 -18.23
N SER A 1001 15.19 40.87 -17.65
CA SER A 1001 16.11 41.65 -16.83
C SER A 1001 17.08 42.46 -17.69
N THR A 1002 17.61 43.56 -17.14
CA THR A 1002 18.70 44.31 -17.77
C THR A 1002 20.05 43.67 -17.44
N ASP A 1003 21.04 43.87 -18.31
CA ASP A 1003 22.41 43.44 -18.05
C ASP A 1003 22.90 43.93 -16.68
N GLY A 1004 23.50 43.03 -15.90
CA GLY A 1004 23.99 43.29 -14.54
C GLY A 1004 22.93 43.18 -13.43
N THR A 1005 21.65 42.91 -13.72
CA THR A 1005 20.60 42.83 -12.67
C THR A 1005 20.82 41.65 -11.72
N TYR A 1006 21.12 40.48 -12.27
CA TYR A 1006 21.34 39.25 -11.51
C TYR A 1006 22.75 38.71 -11.75
N GLN A 1007 23.42 38.32 -10.68
CA GLN A 1007 24.77 37.76 -10.72
C GLN A 1007 24.76 36.23 -10.79
N MET A 1008 23.67 35.57 -10.38
CA MET A 1008 23.58 34.11 -10.35
C MET A 1008 22.13 33.61 -10.24
N ILE A 1009 21.93 32.34 -10.56
CA ILE A 1009 20.64 31.65 -10.46
C ILE A 1009 20.82 30.37 -9.65
N LEU A 1010 20.07 30.23 -8.56
CA LEU A 1010 19.94 28.98 -7.81
C LEU A 1010 18.65 28.29 -8.28
N MET A 1011 18.78 27.12 -8.92
CA MET A 1011 17.73 26.48 -9.72
C MET A 1011 17.45 25.06 -9.26
N ASP A 1012 16.25 24.80 -8.75
CA ASP A 1012 15.79 23.44 -8.52
C ASP A 1012 15.66 22.64 -9.82
N ILE A 1013 16.09 21.38 -9.78
CA ILE A 1013 16.00 20.50 -10.94
C ILE A 1013 14.56 20.04 -11.15
N GLN A 1014 13.84 19.70 -10.08
CA GLN A 1014 12.52 19.06 -10.18
C GLN A 1014 11.40 20.06 -9.93
N MET A 1015 11.14 20.92 -10.92
CA MET A 1015 10.04 21.88 -10.86
C MET A 1015 8.90 21.53 -11.83
N PRO A 1016 7.63 21.82 -11.49
CA PRO A 1016 6.49 21.67 -12.38
C PRO A 1016 6.55 22.65 -13.56
N VAL A 1017 5.81 22.35 -14.63
CA VAL A 1017 5.74 23.13 -15.90
C VAL A 1017 7.02 23.07 -16.75
N MET A 1018 8.17 23.36 -16.16
CA MET A 1018 9.49 23.33 -16.80
C MET A 1018 10.51 22.90 -15.75
N ASP A 1019 11.14 21.75 -15.98
CA ASP A 1019 12.22 21.27 -15.12
C ASP A 1019 13.46 22.17 -15.23
N GLY A 1020 14.32 22.12 -14.22
CA GLY A 1020 15.51 22.97 -14.14
C GLY A 1020 16.48 22.74 -15.31
N TYR A 1021 16.58 21.51 -15.83
CA TYR A 1021 17.44 21.21 -16.98
C TYR A 1021 16.97 21.94 -18.24
N GLU A 1022 15.68 21.87 -18.54
CA GLU A 1022 15.06 22.56 -19.67
C GLU A 1022 15.12 24.08 -19.48
N ALA A 1023 14.90 24.57 -18.26
CA ALA A 1023 15.07 25.98 -17.93
C ALA A 1023 16.51 26.46 -18.20
N ALA A 1024 17.52 25.72 -17.75
CA ALA A 1024 18.92 26.05 -18.00
C ALA A 1024 19.25 26.06 -19.50
N ARG A 1025 18.80 25.06 -20.27
CA ARG A 1025 18.99 25.05 -21.73
C ARG A 1025 18.37 26.26 -22.41
N ARG A 1026 17.17 26.66 -21.98
CA ARG A 1026 16.47 27.83 -22.53
C ARG A 1026 17.09 29.14 -22.11
N ILE A 1027 17.55 29.25 -20.86
CA ILE A 1027 18.32 30.40 -20.40
C ILE A 1027 19.58 30.51 -21.27
N ARG A 1028 20.37 29.44 -21.43
CA ARG A 1028 21.57 29.45 -22.28
C ARG A 1028 21.31 29.78 -23.75
N ALA A 1029 20.10 29.52 -24.25
CA ALA A 1029 19.68 29.78 -25.63
C ALA A 1029 18.91 31.12 -25.81
N CYS A 1030 18.61 31.86 -24.75
CA CYS A 1030 17.84 33.10 -24.86
C CYS A 1030 18.70 34.25 -25.42
N GLY A 1031 18.02 35.33 -25.86
CA GLY A 1031 18.67 36.48 -26.49
C GLY A 1031 19.42 37.41 -25.52
N HIS A 1032 19.42 37.12 -24.22
CA HIS A 1032 20.03 37.97 -23.20
C HIS A 1032 21.58 37.93 -23.31
N SER A 1033 22.26 39.08 -23.19
CA SER A 1033 23.71 39.15 -23.43
C SER A 1033 24.54 38.31 -22.44
N GLN A 1034 24.07 38.26 -21.17
CA GLN A 1034 24.66 37.45 -20.10
C GLN A 1034 24.26 35.98 -20.10
N ALA A 1035 23.39 35.53 -21.01
CA ALA A 1035 22.79 34.20 -20.91
C ALA A 1035 23.80 33.05 -20.93
N ARG A 1036 24.92 33.25 -21.62
CA ARG A 1036 26.04 32.28 -21.68
C ARG A 1036 26.99 32.34 -20.47
N LYS A 1037 26.95 33.42 -19.69
CA LYS A 1037 27.92 33.72 -18.64
C LYS A 1037 27.35 33.60 -17.23
N ILE A 1038 26.05 33.80 -17.04
CA ILE A 1038 25.47 33.77 -15.70
C ILE A 1038 25.63 32.37 -15.07
N PRO A 1039 26.23 32.27 -13.87
CA PRO A 1039 26.27 31.04 -13.10
C PRO A 1039 24.86 30.51 -12.79
N ILE A 1040 24.61 29.25 -13.15
CA ILE A 1040 23.39 28.53 -12.75
C ILE A 1040 23.82 27.37 -11.84
N ILE A 1041 23.42 27.40 -10.58
CA ILE A 1041 23.71 26.39 -9.56
C ILE A 1041 22.46 25.52 -9.40
N ALA A 1042 22.59 24.23 -9.63
CA ALA A 1042 21.49 23.27 -9.56
C ALA A 1042 21.20 22.85 -8.12
N CYS A 1043 19.94 22.81 -7.69
CA CYS A 1043 19.53 22.17 -6.44
C CYS A 1043 18.91 20.81 -6.76
N SER A 1044 19.45 19.71 -6.20
CA SER A 1044 18.91 18.36 -6.40
C SER A 1044 18.61 17.66 -5.08
N ALA A 1045 17.57 16.81 -5.06
CA ALA A 1045 17.26 15.97 -3.90
C ALA A 1045 18.25 14.80 -3.73
N ASP A 1046 18.96 14.44 -4.80
CA ASP A 1046 19.87 13.30 -4.87
C ASP A 1046 21.23 13.80 -5.39
N ALA A 1047 22.31 13.49 -4.65
CA ALA A 1047 23.69 13.84 -5.00
C ALA A 1047 24.36 12.78 -5.91
N PHE A 1048 23.57 12.05 -6.71
CA PHE A 1048 24.11 11.04 -7.62
C PHE A 1048 24.77 11.72 -8.83
N THR A 1049 25.90 11.18 -9.28
CA THR A 1049 26.69 11.68 -10.41
C THR A 1049 25.89 11.81 -11.70
N GLU A 1050 24.81 11.05 -11.88
CA GLU A 1050 23.93 11.18 -13.06
C GLU A 1050 23.19 12.53 -13.11
N ASP A 1051 22.81 13.12 -11.97
CA ASP A 1051 22.09 14.39 -11.94
C ASP A 1051 23.06 15.58 -12.11
N VAL A 1052 24.28 15.47 -11.55
CA VAL A 1052 25.36 16.45 -11.80
C VAL A 1052 25.75 16.47 -13.28
N ASN A 1053 25.94 15.29 -13.90
CA ASN A 1053 26.28 15.21 -15.33
C ASN A 1053 25.15 15.75 -16.22
N LYS A 1054 23.89 15.50 -15.89
CA LYS A 1054 22.74 16.07 -16.61
C LYS A 1054 22.65 17.58 -16.44
N ALA A 1055 22.96 18.11 -15.25
CA ALA A 1055 22.99 19.54 -14.95
C ALA A 1055 24.06 20.26 -15.79
N LEU A 1056 25.29 19.75 -15.77
CA LEU A 1056 26.39 20.26 -16.58
C LEU A 1056 26.06 20.19 -18.08
N ALA A 1057 25.53 19.06 -18.56
CA ALA A 1057 25.10 18.91 -19.96
C ALA A 1057 23.95 19.84 -20.36
N ALA A 1058 23.13 20.28 -19.41
CA ALA A 1058 22.08 21.28 -19.63
C ALA A 1058 22.61 22.73 -19.62
N GLY A 1059 23.90 22.93 -19.30
CA GLY A 1059 24.57 24.23 -19.25
C GLY A 1059 24.59 24.87 -17.86
N MET A 1060 24.31 24.13 -16.79
CA MET A 1060 24.51 24.59 -15.41
C MET A 1060 26.00 24.54 -15.06
N ASN A 1061 26.40 25.33 -14.05
CA ASN A 1061 27.79 25.51 -13.64
C ASN A 1061 28.17 24.64 -12.45
N ASP A 1062 27.24 24.47 -11.51
CA ASP A 1062 27.48 23.73 -10.27
C ASP A 1062 26.21 23.07 -9.73
N HIS A 1063 26.34 22.33 -8.63
CA HIS A 1063 25.23 21.69 -7.94
C HIS A 1063 25.33 21.78 -6.41
N ILE A 1064 24.18 21.76 -5.75
CA ILE A 1064 24.04 21.64 -4.30
C ILE A 1064 22.93 20.63 -3.97
N SER A 1065 23.21 19.72 -3.04
CA SER A 1065 22.24 18.74 -2.58
C SER A 1065 21.26 19.36 -1.57
N LYS A 1066 19.99 18.95 -1.63
CA LYS A 1066 18.98 19.22 -0.60
C LYS A 1066 19.07 18.15 0.51
N PRO A 1067 18.93 18.50 1.80
CA PRO A 1067 18.72 19.83 2.36
C PRO A 1067 19.96 20.73 2.19
N ILE A 1068 19.71 22.01 1.94
CA ILE A 1068 20.76 23.00 1.64
C ILE A 1068 21.58 23.30 2.90
N ASP A 1069 22.89 23.07 2.80
CA ASP A 1069 23.87 23.39 3.84
C ASP A 1069 24.37 24.83 3.67
N TYR A 1070 24.27 25.65 4.74
CA TYR A 1070 24.63 27.07 4.71
C TYR A 1070 26.10 27.32 4.36
N GLU A 1071 27.03 26.55 4.96
CA GLU A 1071 28.47 26.75 4.75
C GLU A 1071 28.86 26.37 3.33
N LYS A 1072 28.31 25.25 2.82
CA LYS A 1072 28.53 24.82 1.43
C LYS A 1072 27.94 25.79 0.43
N LEU A 1073 26.71 26.27 0.67
CA LEU A 1073 26.09 27.25 -0.21
C LEU A 1073 26.93 28.52 -0.26
N CYS A 1074 27.28 29.11 0.88
CA CYS A 1074 28.12 30.33 0.92
C CYS A 1074 29.46 30.14 0.21
N HIS A 1075 30.07 28.95 0.31
CA HIS A 1075 31.31 28.64 -0.39
C HIS A 1075 31.14 28.67 -1.92
N ILE A 1076 30.11 27.97 -2.44
CA ILE A 1076 29.80 27.95 -3.88
C ILE A 1076 29.46 29.37 -4.36
N LEU A 1077 28.64 30.10 -3.61
CA LEU A 1077 28.28 31.48 -3.97
C LEU A 1077 29.54 32.37 -4.06
N ASN A 1078 30.46 32.27 -3.09
CA ASN A 1078 31.69 33.06 -3.07
C ASN A 1078 32.63 32.73 -4.25
N GLN A 1079 32.68 31.47 -4.69
CA GLN A 1079 33.47 31.05 -5.86
C GLN A 1079 33.03 31.79 -7.13
N TYR A 1080 31.72 31.91 -7.37
CA TYR A 1080 31.21 32.58 -8.57
C TYR A 1080 31.10 34.11 -8.43
N CYS A 1081 31.18 34.65 -7.21
CA CYS A 1081 31.26 36.09 -6.98
C CYS A 1081 32.65 36.67 -7.27
N THR A 1082 33.72 35.92 -6.98
CA THR A 1082 35.11 36.38 -7.19
C THR A 1082 35.56 36.30 -8.65
N GLU A 1083 34.92 35.46 -9.48
CA GLU A 1083 35.15 35.44 -10.94
C GLU A 1083 34.45 36.57 -11.70
N ALA A 1084 33.46 37.23 -11.11
CA ALA A 1084 32.72 38.32 -11.77
C ALA A 1084 33.43 39.69 -11.72
N GLU A 1085 34.50 39.82 -10.92
CA GLU A 1085 35.33 41.04 -10.80
C GLU A 1085 36.62 41.02 -11.66
N LEU A 1086 36.83 39.97 -12.48
CA LEU A 1086 37.92 39.84 -13.47
C LEU A 1086 37.37 39.89 -14.90
#